data_AF-U3KAC7-F1
#
_entry.id   AF-U3KAC7-F1
#
_cell.length_a   1.000
_cell.length_b   1.000
_cell.length_c   1.000
_cell.angle_alpha   90.00
_cell.angle_beta   90.00
_cell.angle_gamma   90.00
#
_symmetry.space_group_name_H-M   'P 1'
#
loop_
_entity.id
_entity.type
_entity.pdbx_description
1 polymer ?
#
loop_
_entity_poly.entity_id
_entity_poly.type
_entity_poly.pdbx_seq_one_letter_code
_entity_poly.pdbx_strand_id
1 'polypeptide(L)'
;MEAVVLKLLPLDPGDEGTQRCRLGPAALSLLGARIGAPLRISVPGGCCVCTAWPRHDLADGYLQADLSCSTAGLAARHLRGLSLSLGRLQLLPCGQLRAAAVRVVLKSAALKKSTPRALLQETITELLRNVYVLPRYVVTVAPSPENPVVYIEILSASPLNEGAGLITPQTSIKIKEVIPLEWYRHLSEDTAKTSVAGLDDVRKSLKEMIDLPFRFPKTFKRLGLSVPNGVLLIGPPGVGKTLMVKAVAKELGAYLFGISGPALHGSRPGEGEENLRRVFEKGREMANEGPTILFFDEIDSLCPKRGSSSNAPEDRIVAQLLTLLDGVGSEGKMVIVAATNRPDALDPALRRPGRFDREVIIGTPTVTQRRSILQLLTSDMPISAEVDLAKLAEMTTGYVGADLTALCREAAMQAVSHSSLDSAKTETMISMGDFQEAFKKIQPSSFRSAVGLTECKPVTWEQIGGLEDVKLKLKQSIEWPMKFPEAFARMGLSHPKGILLYGPSGCAKTTLVKAVATSCHCSFLSVSGADLFSPYVGDSEKILSQVFRQARANTPAIIFLDEIDSILGSRAHCRTGHGVSERVLSVLLNELDGIGLKVTERRGGKLQLEAQCQEQSDGERKLEFQETLNKDFMVVAATNRPDMLDDALLRPGRLDKMIYIPPPDLKGRLSILKICTKKIPLDTDVSLQDVAALTDLFSGADIENLCKEAALLALQENGLEATAVKQEHFVKSLKTVKPSLNIKDLEFYEKFSNQELAS
;
A
#
# COMPACT_ATOMS: atom_id res chain seq x y z
N MET A 1 -47.65 1.24 -29.25
CA MET A 1 -47.63 0.02 -28.41
C MET A 1 -46.94 0.40 -27.12
N GLU A 2 -47.70 0.72 -26.08
CA GLU A 2 -47.13 1.03 -24.76
C GLU A 2 -46.29 -0.16 -24.29
N ALA A 3 -45.06 0.10 -23.87
CA ALA A 3 -44.22 -0.93 -23.28
C ALA A 3 -44.86 -1.34 -21.96
N VAL A 4 -45.61 -2.44 -21.94
CA VAL A 4 -46.18 -2.99 -20.70
C VAL A 4 -45.04 -3.24 -19.73
N VAL A 5 -45.04 -2.48 -18.64
CA VAL A 5 -44.04 -2.57 -17.58
C VAL A 5 -44.56 -3.55 -16.53
N LEU A 6 -43.83 -4.65 -16.34
CA LEU A 6 -44.13 -5.67 -15.35
C LEU A 6 -43.35 -5.39 -14.07
N LYS A 7 -44.03 -5.27 -12.93
CA LYS A 7 -43.38 -5.17 -11.61
C LYS A 7 -43.08 -6.57 -11.05
N LEU A 8 -41.83 -6.81 -10.66
CA LEU A 8 -41.42 -8.04 -9.98
C LEU A 8 -41.95 -8.08 -8.54
N LEU A 9 -42.72 -9.11 -8.22
CA LEU A 9 -43.19 -9.42 -6.87
C LEU A 9 -42.37 -10.57 -6.26
N PRO A 10 -42.30 -10.65 -4.91
CA PRO A 10 -41.73 -11.82 -4.24
C PRO A 10 -42.51 -13.09 -4.63
N LEU A 11 -41.79 -14.22 -4.64
CA LEU A 11 -42.33 -15.53 -4.97
C LEU A 11 -43.29 -16.01 -3.87
N ASP A 12 -44.32 -16.77 -4.26
CA ASP A 12 -45.15 -17.51 -3.33
C ASP A 12 -44.41 -18.76 -2.82
N PRO A 13 -44.53 -19.11 -1.53
CA PRO A 13 -43.77 -20.22 -0.92
C PRO A 13 -44.08 -21.59 -1.54
N GLY A 14 -45.25 -21.75 -2.17
CA GLY A 14 -45.63 -22.98 -2.87
C GLY A 14 -45.00 -23.18 -4.25
N ASP A 15 -44.41 -22.13 -4.83
CA ASP A 15 -43.75 -22.18 -6.15
C ASP A 15 -42.20 -22.23 -6.02
N GLU A 16 -41.64 -22.22 -4.81
CA GLU A 16 -40.19 -22.35 -4.57
C GLU A 16 -39.63 -23.68 -5.09
N GLY A 17 -38.60 -23.62 -5.95
CA GLY A 17 -37.92 -24.80 -6.49
C GLY A 17 -38.64 -25.48 -7.66
N THR A 18 -39.71 -24.88 -8.19
CA THR A 18 -40.51 -25.45 -9.29
C THR A 18 -40.19 -24.86 -10.67
N GLN A 19 -39.30 -23.86 -10.76
CA GLN A 19 -38.99 -23.12 -11.99
C GLN A 19 -40.20 -22.45 -12.64
N ARG A 20 -41.26 -22.15 -11.87
CA ARG A 20 -42.46 -21.51 -12.39
C ARG A 20 -42.33 -20.00 -12.38
N CYS A 21 -42.80 -19.38 -13.45
CA CYS A 21 -42.99 -17.94 -13.54
C CYS A 21 -44.47 -17.65 -13.75
N ARG A 22 -45.07 -16.91 -12.82
CA ARG A 22 -46.47 -16.49 -12.86
C ARG A 22 -46.57 -15.14 -13.58
N LEU A 23 -47.36 -15.13 -14.64
CA LEU A 23 -47.63 -13.98 -15.51
C LEU A 23 -49.13 -13.69 -15.53
N GLY A 24 -49.47 -12.41 -15.74
CA GLY A 24 -50.85 -12.00 -16.05
C GLY A 24 -51.31 -12.54 -17.41
N PRO A 25 -52.62 -12.83 -17.59
CA PRO A 25 -53.17 -13.34 -18.84
C PRO A 25 -52.87 -12.46 -20.06
N ALA A 26 -52.86 -11.12 -19.89
CA ALA A 26 -52.54 -10.20 -20.99
C ALA A 26 -51.07 -10.27 -21.41
N ALA A 27 -50.16 -10.46 -20.45
CA ALA A 27 -48.74 -10.62 -20.74
C ALA A 27 -48.47 -11.97 -21.43
N LEU A 28 -49.17 -13.04 -21.05
CA LEU A 28 -49.06 -14.36 -21.69
C LEU A 28 -49.56 -14.35 -23.14
N SER A 29 -50.70 -13.69 -23.40
CA SER A 29 -51.24 -13.59 -24.75
C SER A 29 -50.36 -12.73 -25.66
N LEU A 30 -49.81 -11.62 -25.14
CA LEU A 30 -48.84 -10.78 -25.86
C LEU A 30 -47.53 -11.50 -26.21
N LEU A 31 -47.07 -12.41 -25.34
CA LEU A 31 -45.89 -13.23 -25.61
C LEU A 31 -46.18 -14.40 -26.56
N GLY A 32 -47.44 -14.77 -26.78
CA GLY A 32 -47.81 -15.97 -27.55
C GLY A 32 -47.39 -17.29 -26.88
N ALA A 33 -47.16 -17.27 -25.56
CA ALA A 33 -46.63 -18.39 -24.81
C ALA A 33 -47.72 -19.42 -24.48
N ARG A 34 -47.46 -20.70 -24.72
CA ARG A 34 -48.29 -21.80 -24.20
C ARG A 34 -47.97 -22.02 -22.72
N ILE A 35 -48.94 -22.53 -21.95
CA ILE A 35 -48.72 -22.91 -20.55
C ILE A 35 -47.60 -23.95 -20.49
N GLY A 36 -46.59 -23.70 -19.63
CA GLY A 36 -45.43 -24.56 -19.48
C GLY A 36 -44.32 -24.34 -20.52
N ALA A 37 -44.44 -23.36 -21.42
CA ALA A 37 -43.36 -23.01 -22.33
C ALA A 37 -42.16 -22.37 -21.58
N PRO A 38 -40.91 -22.70 -21.94
CA PRO A 38 -39.74 -22.11 -21.32
C PRO A 38 -39.54 -20.66 -21.78
N LEU A 39 -39.37 -19.78 -20.81
CA LEU A 39 -39.10 -18.37 -20.94
C LEU A 39 -37.73 -18.05 -20.38
N ARG A 40 -36.95 -17.28 -21.13
CA ARG A 40 -35.76 -16.60 -20.64
C ARG A 40 -36.14 -15.21 -20.17
N ILE A 41 -35.88 -14.91 -18.90
CA ILE A 41 -36.08 -13.59 -18.31
C ILE A 41 -34.71 -12.93 -18.14
N SER A 42 -34.54 -11.78 -18.79
CA SER A 42 -33.29 -11.00 -18.68
C SER A 42 -33.46 -9.90 -17.62
N VAL A 43 -32.69 -9.99 -16.54
CA VAL A 43 -32.70 -9.04 -15.41
C VAL A 43 -31.36 -8.30 -15.40
N PRO A 44 -31.29 -7.01 -15.00
CA PRO A 44 -30.02 -6.36 -14.74
C PRO A 44 -29.25 -7.14 -13.65
N GLY A 45 -28.21 -7.86 -14.05
CA GLY A 45 -27.43 -8.76 -13.18
C GLY A 45 -27.47 -10.25 -13.53
N GLY A 46 -28.27 -10.67 -14.51
CA GLY A 46 -28.24 -12.06 -15.01
C GLY A 46 -29.48 -12.48 -15.79
N CYS A 47 -29.48 -13.70 -16.32
CA CYS A 47 -30.65 -14.30 -16.96
C CYS A 47 -31.17 -15.46 -16.10
N CYS A 48 -32.48 -15.61 -16.00
CA CYS A 48 -33.10 -16.84 -15.47
C CYS A 48 -33.93 -17.54 -16.55
N VAL A 49 -34.05 -18.86 -16.38
CA VAL A 49 -34.94 -19.71 -17.19
C VAL A 49 -36.08 -20.15 -16.30
N CYS A 50 -37.30 -19.85 -16.72
CA CYS A 50 -38.52 -20.21 -16.02
C CYS A 50 -39.55 -20.78 -16.99
N THR A 51 -40.58 -21.44 -16.48
CA THR A 51 -41.73 -21.88 -17.27
C THR A 51 -42.90 -20.92 -17.10
N ALA A 52 -43.61 -20.61 -18.18
CA ALA A 52 -44.72 -19.67 -18.18
C ALA A 52 -46.00 -20.30 -17.59
N TRP A 53 -46.54 -19.71 -16.52
CA TRP A 53 -47.81 -20.11 -15.91
C TRP A 53 -48.71 -18.89 -15.65
N PRO A 54 -50.03 -19.04 -15.75
CA PRO A 54 -50.94 -17.97 -15.33
C PRO A 54 -50.90 -17.80 -13.82
N ARG A 55 -51.06 -16.54 -13.38
CA ARG A 55 -51.19 -16.16 -11.97
C ARG A 55 -52.57 -16.55 -11.41
N HIS A 56 -52.62 -16.86 -10.11
CA HIS A 56 -53.86 -17.24 -9.42
C HIS A 56 -54.89 -16.10 -9.37
N ASP A 57 -54.44 -14.87 -9.14
CA ASP A 57 -55.31 -13.68 -9.00
C ASP A 57 -55.75 -13.07 -10.35
N LEU A 58 -55.24 -13.59 -11.48
CA LEU A 58 -55.44 -13.06 -12.84
C LEU A 58 -55.08 -11.57 -13.04
N ALA A 59 -54.43 -10.93 -12.06
CA ALA A 59 -54.03 -9.53 -12.12
C ALA A 59 -52.85 -9.32 -13.09
N ASP A 60 -53.02 -8.37 -14.02
CA ASP A 60 -52.01 -7.97 -15.00
C ASP A 60 -51.00 -6.95 -14.45
N GLY A 61 -49.83 -6.83 -15.08
CA GLY A 61 -48.79 -5.86 -14.71
C GLY A 61 -47.77 -6.33 -13.67
N TYR A 62 -47.85 -7.57 -13.20
CA TYR A 62 -46.94 -8.15 -12.23
C TYR A 62 -46.30 -9.46 -12.73
N LEU A 63 -45.09 -9.73 -12.24
CA LEU A 63 -44.28 -10.91 -12.57
C LEU A 63 -43.78 -11.56 -11.26
N GLN A 64 -44.07 -12.83 -11.04
CA GLN A 64 -43.40 -13.63 -10.00
C GLN A 64 -42.56 -14.69 -10.71
N ALA A 65 -41.26 -14.75 -10.42
CA ALA A 65 -40.35 -15.67 -11.08
C ALA A 65 -39.48 -16.39 -10.06
N ASP A 66 -39.47 -17.72 -10.13
CA ASP A 66 -38.55 -18.54 -9.34
C ASP A 66 -37.14 -18.49 -9.95
N LEU A 67 -36.12 -18.41 -9.10
CA LEU A 67 -34.71 -18.29 -9.49
C LEU A 67 -33.95 -19.60 -9.44
N SER A 68 -34.68 -20.71 -9.37
CA SER A 68 -34.12 -22.06 -9.35
C SER A 68 -33.25 -22.39 -10.56
N CYS A 69 -33.33 -21.68 -11.69
CA CYS A 69 -32.34 -21.73 -12.77
C CYS A 69 -31.89 -20.33 -13.17
N SER A 70 -30.69 -19.94 -12.73
CA SER A 70 -30.16 -18.59 -12.99
C SER A 70 -28.70 -18.63 -13.42
N THR A 71 -28.25 -17.55 -14.07
CA THR A 71 -26.82 -17.32 -14.29
C THR A 71 -26.12 -17.16 -12.94
N ALA A 72 -24.88 -17.64 -12.81
CA ALA A 72 -24.09 -17.49 -11.59
C ALA A 72 -24.07 -16.02 -11.11
N GLY A 73 -24.45 -15.78 -9.84
CA GLY A 73 -24.44 -14.46 -9.21
C GLY A 73 -25.80 -13.78 -9.00
N LEU A 74 -26.89 -14.30 -9.56
CA LEU A 74 -28.23 -13.71 -9.38
C LEU A 74 -28.85 -14.09 -8.01
N ALA A 75 -28.67 -13.24 -7.00
CA ALA A 75 -29.31 -13.41 -5.70
C ALA A 75 -30.74 -12.82 -5.67
N ALA A 76 -31.65 -13.42 -4.90
CA ALA A 76 -33.05 -12.99 -4.73
C ALA A 76 -33.22 -11.51 -4.30
N ARG A 77 -32.20 -10.92 -3.66
CA ARG A 77 -32.16 -9.51 -3.27
C ARG A 77 -32.18 -8.53 -4.44
N HIS A 78 -31.65 -8.90 -5.61
CA HIS A 78 -31.57 -8.02 -6.77
C HIS A 78 -32.92 -7.81 -7.47
N LEU A 79 -33.96 -8.59 -7.12
CA LEU A 79 -35.26 -8.56 -7.79
C LEU A 79 -36.32 -7.74 -7.07
N ARG A 80 -36.05 -7.27 -5.85
CA ARG A 80 -37.05 -6.51 -5.08
C ARG A 80 -37.29 -5.15 -5.73
N GLY A 81 -38.50 -4.93 -6.25
CA GLY A 81 -38.98 -3.64 -6.73
C GLY A 81 -38.55 -3.27 -8.16
N LEU A 82 -37.94 -4.18 -8.92
CA LEU A 82 -37.58 -3.93 -10.31
C LEU A 82 -38.81 -3.96 -11.24
N SER A 83 -38.84 -3.02 -12.17
CA SER A 83 -39.76 -3.00 -13.29
C SER A 83 -39.07 -3.52 -14.55
N LEU A 84 -39.68 -4.51 -15.22
CA LEU A 84 -39.18 -5.12 -16.44
C LEU A 84 -40.10 -4.80 -17.62
N SER A 85 -39.51 -4.41 -18.74
CA SER A 85 -40.21 -4.32 -20.02
C SER A 85 -40.43 -5.72 -20.61
N LEU A 86 -41.58 -5.95 -21.23
CA LEU A 86 -41.93 -7.22 -21.90
C LEU A 86 -40.84 -7.74 -22.88
N GLY A 87 -40.11 -6.86 -23.56
CA GLY A 87 -39.02 -7.23 -24.50
C GLY A 87 -37.81 -7.94 -23.89
N ARG A 88 -37.72 -8.02 -22.54
CA ARG A 88 -36.69 -8.78 -21.83
C ARG A 88 -37.08 -10.24 -21.58
N LEU A 89 -38.30 -10.63 -21.96
CA LEU A 89 -38.82 -12.00 -21.93
C LEU A 89 -38.71 -12.60 -23.33
N GLN A 90 -38.00 -13.72 -23.47
CA GLN A 90 -37.84 -14.43 -24.74
C GLN A 90 -38.31 -15.88 -24.60
N LEU A 91 -39.17 -16.33 -25.52
CA LEU A 91 -39.53 -17.75 -25.64
C LEU A 91 -38.36 -18.54 -26.23
N LEU A 92 -38.05 -19.68 -25.62
CA LEU A 92 -36.99 -20.57 -26.09
C LEU A 92 -37.57 -21.82 -26.76
N PRO A 93 -36.96 -22.34 -27.84
CA PRO A 93 -37.36 -23.61 -28.42
C PRO A 93 -36.94 -24.78 -27.51
N CYS A 94 -37.79 -25.81 -27.43
CA CYS A 94 -37.60 -26.97 -26.58
C CYS A 94 -36.87 -28.10 -27.33
N GLY A 95 -35.68 -28.49 -26.87
CA GLY A 95 -34.98 -29.70 -27.32
C GLY A 95 -34.82 -30.70 -26.19
N GLN A 96 -35.02 -32.00 -26.44
CA GLN A 96 -34.67 -33.04 -25.47
C GLN A 96 -33.16 -33.28 -25.48
N LEU A 97 -32.54 -33.22 -24.30
CA LEU A 97 -31.11 -33.48 -24.16
C LEU A 97 -30.81 -34.98 -24.23
N ARG A 98 -29.60 -35.37 -24.65
CA ARG A 98 -29.11 -36.75 -24.60
C ARG A 98 -27.99 -36.92 -23.58
N ALA A 99 -27.14 -35.90 -23.44
CA ALA A 99 -26.07 -35.88 -22.46
C ALA A 99 -25.88 -34.48 -21.88
N ALA A 100 -25.69 -34.42 -20.57
CA ALA A 100 -25.37 -33.20 -19.83
C ALA A 100 -24.12 -33.42 -18.96
N ALA A 101 -23.17 -32.49 -19.03
CA ALA A 101 -22.02 -32.46 -18.14
C ALA A 101 -22.28 -31.43 -17.04
N VAL A 102 -22.15 -31.88 -15.80
CA VAL A 102 -22.57 -31.14 -14.63
C VAL A 102 -21.42 -31.02 -13.65
N ARG A 103 -21.31 -29.85 -13.04
CA ARG A 103 -20.48 -29.59 -11.86
C ARG A 103 -21.40 -29.45 -10.66
N VAL A 104 -21.10 -30.21 -9.61
CA VAL A 104 -21.98 -30.36 -8.45
C VAL A 104 -21.37 -29.62 -7.27
N VAL A 105 -22.18 -28.80 -6.61
CA VAL A 105 -21.77 -28.05 -5.43
C VAL A 105 -22.41 -28.62 -4.18
N LEU A 106 -21.58 -29.13 -3.26
CA LEU A 106 -22.03 -29.74 -2.00
C LEU A 106 -21.98 -28.75 -0.83
N LYS A 107 -22.83 -28.97 0.18
CA LYS A 107 -22.88 -28.15 1.42
C LYS A 107 -21.56 -28.12 2.19
N SER A 108 -20.80 -29.22 2.22
CA SER A 108 -19.55 -29.33 2.97
C SER A 108 -18.58 -30.33 2.34
N ALA A 109 -17.27 -30.10 2.52
CA ALA A 109 -16.19 -31.00 2.10
C ALA A 109 -16.21 -32.35 2.85
N ALA A 110 -16.70 -32.38 4.10
CA ALA A 110 -16.82 -33.63 4.88
C ALA A 110 -17.81 -34.62 4.24
N LEU A 111 -18.91 -34.10 3.67
CA LEU A 111 -19.92 -34.90 2.97
C LEU A 111 -19.37 -35.51 1.67
N LYS A 112 -18.36 -34.90 1.03
CA LYS A 112 -17.70 -35.44 -0.16
C LYS A 112 -16.89 -36.71 0.12
N LYS A 113 -16.29 -36.82 1.31
CA LYS A 113 -15.55 -38.02 1.75
C LYS A 113 -16.50 -39.18 2.11
N SER A 114 -17.70 -38.85 2.60
CA SER A 114 -18.70 -39.82 3.06
C SER A 114 -19.64 -40.32 1.95
N THR A 115 -19.91 -39.49 0.92
CA THR A 115 -20.87 -39.84 -0.13
C THR A 115 -20.21 -40.53 -1.34
N PRO A 116 -20.62 -41.78 -1.69
CA PRO A 116 -20.15 -42.42 -2.91
C PRO A 116 -20.70 -41.71 -4.15
N ARG A 117 -19.89 -41.64 -5.22
CA ARG A 117 -20.26 -40.98 -6.49
C ARG A 117 -21.53 -41.54 -7.14
N ALA A 118 -21.86 -42.81 -6.90
CA ALA A 118 -23.06 -43.45 -7.43
C ALA A 118 -24.35 -42.86 -6.82
N LEU A 119 -24.41 -42.72 -5.50
CA LEU A 119 -25.57 -42.15 -4.79
C LEU A 119 -25.79 -40.69 -5.21
N LEU A 120 -24.70 -39.92 -5.35
CA LEU A 120 -24.78 -38.54 -5.85
C LEU A 120 -25.37 -38.48 -7.25
N GLN A 121 -24.99 -39.40 -8.13
CA GLN A 121 -25.52 -39.44 -9.50
C GLN A 121 -27.02 -39.74 -9.51
N GLU A 122 -27.50 -40.66 -8.66
CA GLU A 122 -28.93 -40.95 -8.51
C GLU A 122 -29.70 -39.73 -8.00
N THR A 123 -29.25 -39.12 -6.89
CA THR A 123 -29.89 -37.92 -6.33
C THR A 123 -29.93 -36.76 -7.34
N ILE A 124 -28.87 -36.56 -8.12
CA ILE A 124 -28.84 -35.51 -9.16
C ILE A 124 -29.82 -35.82 -10.29
N THR A 125 -29.93 -37.08 -10.68
CA THR A 125 -30.86 -37.50 -11.75
C THR A 125 -32.31 -37.29 -11.32
N GLU A 126 -32.62 -37.51 -10.04
CA GLU A 126 -33.93 -37.20 -9.47
C GLU A 126 -34.20 -35.69 -9.41
N LEU A 127 -33.22 -34.90 -8.93
CA LEU A 127 -33.36 -33.45 -8.77
C LEU A 127 -33.46 -32.69 -10.10
N LEU A 128 -32.80 -33.18 -11.15
CA LEU A 128 -32.84 -32.56 -12.48
C LEU A 128 -33.98 -33.09 -13.35
N ARG A 129 -34.86 -33.94 -12.82
CA ARG A 129 -35.95 -34.53 -13.61
C ARG A 129 -36.93 -33.46 -14.10
N ASN A 130 -37.16 -33.42 -15.41
CA ASN A 130 -38.05 -32.47 -16.10
C ASN A 130 -37.67 -30.99 -15.90
N VAL A 131 -36.40 -30.73 -15.62
CA VAL A 131 -35.86 -29.38 -15.44
C VAL A 131 -35.40 -28.82 -16.79
N TYR A 132 -35.71 -27.55 -17.06
CA TYR A 132 -35.21 -26.85 -18.23
C TYR A 132 -33.85 -26.23 -17.94
N VAL A 133 -32.90 -26.46 -18.82
CA VAL A 133 -31.51 -26.06 -18.59
C VAL A 133 -30.88 -25.43 -19.83
N LEU A 134 -29.99 -24.49 -19.57
CA LEU A 134 -29.09 -23.90 -20.54
C LEU A 134 -27.64 -24.12 -20.10
N PRO A 135 -26.68 -24.22 -21.04
CA PRO A 135 -25.27 -24.24 -20.67
C PRO A 135 -24.90 -22.97 -19.90
N ARG A 136 -24.06 -23.11 -18.87
CA ARG A 136 -23.61 -22.06 -17.93
C ARG A 136 -24.65 -21.56 -16.93
N TYR A 137 -25.81 -22.21 -16.84
CA TYR A 137 -26.79 -21.91 -15.80
C TYR A 137 -26.56 -22.77 -14.56
N VAL A 138 -26.93 -22.19 -13.42
CA VAL A 138 -26.84 -22.80 -12.10
C VAL A 138 -28.25 -23.15 -11.66
N VAL A 139 -28.47 -24.42 -11.36
CA VAL A 139 -29.72 -24.91 -10.78
C VAL A 139 -29.59 -24.91 -9.25
N THR A 140 -30.44 -24.14 -8.60
CA THR A 140 -30.55 -24.01 -7.14
C THR A 140 -31.50 -25.07 -6.60
N VAL A 141 -31.01 -25.91 -5.69
CA VAL A 141 -31.82 -26.95 -5.06
C VAL A 141 -32.32 -26.48 -3.70
N ALA A 142 -33.60 -26.71 -3.38
CA ALA A 142 -34.16 -26.39 -2.08
C ALA A 142 -33.45 -27.15 -0.96
N PRO A 143 -33.06 -26.50 0.14
CA PRO A 143 -32.28 -27.13 1.19
C PRO A 143 -33.14 -28.09 2.03
N SER A 144 -33.11 -29.39 1.73
CA SER A 144 -33.58 -30.44 2.64
C SER A 144 -32.44 -30.93 3.55
N PRO A 145 -32.74 -31.43 4.77
CA PRO A 145 -31.71 -31.95 5.69
C PRO A 145 -31.01 -33.20 5.14
N GLU A 146 -31.68 -33.99 4.30
CA GLU A 146 -31.15 -35.22 3.70
C GLU A 146 -30.30 -34.98 2.44
N ASN A 147 -30.50 -33.86 1.72
CA ASN A 147 -29.77 -33.59 0.48
C ASN A 147 -28.48 -32.79 0.72
N PRO A 148 -27.30 -33.32 0.30
CA PRO A 148 -26.03 -32.63 0.45
C PRO A 148 -25.74 -31.63 -0.68
N VAL A 149 -26.53 -31.60 -1.76
CA VAL A 149 -26.34 -30.75 -2.94
C VAL A 149 -27.05 -29.40 -2.76
N VAL A 150 -26.38 -28.30 -3.12
CA VAL A 150 -26.93 -26.93 -3.05
C VAL A 150 -27.08 -26.31 -4.44
N TYR A 151 -26.01 -26.34 -5.22
CA TYR A 151 -25.98 -25.79 -6.57
C TYR A 151 -25.51 -26.85 -7.56
N ILE A 152 -26.08 -26.79 -8.76
CA ILE A 152 -25.73 -27.65 -9.87
C ILE A 152 -25.43 -26.76 -11.07
N GLU A 153 -24.16 -26.62 -11.43
CA GLU A 153 -23.74 -25.83 -12.59
C GLU A 153 -23.63 -26.72 -13.83
N ILE A 154 -24.29 -26.31 -14.92
CA ILE A 154 -24.35 -27.10 -16.15
C ILE A 154 -23.29 -26.58 -17.11
N LEU A 155 -22.20 -27.32 -17.28
CA LEU A 155 -21.06 -26.89 -18.09
C LEU A 155 -21.36 -27.02 -19.59
N SER A 156 -21.97 -28.12 -19.99
CA SER A 156 -22.33 -28.38 -21.38
C SER A 156 -23.54 -29.29 -21.47
N ALA A 157 -24.45 -28.98 -22.38
CA ALA A 157 -25.61 -29.79 -22.69
C ALA A 157 -25.62 -30.08 -24.20
N SER A 158 -25.97 -31.30 -24.58
CA SER A 158 -26.01 -31.75 -25.98
C SER A 158 -27.29 -32.54 -26.26
N PRO A 159 -27.96 -32.36 -27.42
CA PRO A 159 -27.71 -31.38 -28.49
C PRO A 159 -28.31 -30.00 -28.20
N LEU A 160 -27.63 -28.92 -28.60
CA LEU A 160 -28.16 -27.55 -28.54
C LEU A 160 -28.13 -26.92 -29.93
N ASN A 161 -29.31 -26.71 -30.51
CA ASN A 161 -29.52 -25.77 -31.62
C ASN A 161 -30.34 -24.62 -31.03
N GLU A 162 -29.66 -23.66 -30.39
CA GLU A 162 -30.21 -22.38 -29.91
C GLU A 162 -31.51 -22.45 -29.07
N GLY A 163 -31.62 -23.44 -28.18
CA GLY A 163 -32.81 -23.65 -27.34
C GLY A 163 -32.52 -24.12 -25.92
N ALA A 164 -33.55 -24.05 -25.08
CA ALA A 164 -33.52 -24.65 -23.75
C ALA A 164 -33.59 -26.18 -23.89
N GLY A 165 -32.70 -26.87 -23.17
CA GLY A 165 -32.66 -28.32 -23.13
C GLY A 165 -33.52 -28.85 -21.99
N LEU A 166 -34.41 -29.82 -22.26
CA LEU A 166 -35.15 -30.53 -21.23
C LEU A 166 -34.39 -31.78 -20.79
N ILE A 167 -34.21 -31.95 -19.47
CA ILE A 167 -33.61 -33.14 -18.86
C ILE A 167 -34.69 -34.19 -18.63
N THR A 168 -34.62 -35.29 -19.37
CA THR A 168 -35.46 -36.50 -19.20
C THR A 168 -34.71 -37.59 -18.42
N PRO A 169 -35.39 -38.59 -17.84
CA PRO A 169 -34.73 -39.71 -17.15
C PRO A 169 -33.80 -40.54 -18.05
N GLN A 170 -33.92 -40.42 -19.39
CA GLN A 170 -33.05 -41.09 -20.34
C GLN A 170 -31.74 -40.32 -20.61
N THR A 171 -31.58 -39.14 -20.02
CA THR A 171 -30.38 -38.32 -20.23
C THR A 171 -29.20 -38.82 -19.41
N SER A 172 -28.06 -38.96 -20.07
CA SER A 172 -26.82 -39.34 -19.41
C SER A 172 -26.18 -38.12 -18.74
N ILE A 173 -26.21 -38.08 -17.41
CA ILE A 173 -25.58 -37.01 -16.61
C ILE A 173 -24.16 -37.45 -16.23
N LYS A 174 -23.15 -36.70 -16.70
CA LYS A 174 -21.74 -36.92 -16.36
C LYS A 174 -21.28 -35.85 -15.37
N ILE A 175 -20.89 -36.26 -14.17
CA ILE A 175 -20.31 -35.37 -13.16
C ILE A 175 -18.83 -35.16 -13.51
N LYS A 176 -18.45 -33.93 -13.88
CA LYS A 176 -17.03 -33.59 -14.14
C LYS A 176 -16.27 -33.28 -12.86
N GLU A 177 -16.86 -32.43 -12.02
CA GLU A 177 -16.22 -31.88 -10.82
C GLU A 177 -17.23 -31.79 -9.68
N VAL A 178 -16.77 -32.09 -8.47
CA VAL A 178 -17.52 -31.92 -7.23
C VAL A 178 -16.77 -30.92 -6.36
N ILE A 179 -17.41 -29.79 -6.09
CA ILE A 179 -16.82 -28.63 -5.42
C ILE A 179 -17.65 -28.33 -4.16
N PRO A 180 -17.07 -27.90 -3.04
CA PRO A 180 -17.83 -27.44 -1.89
C PRO A 180 -18.40 -26.04 -2.14
N LEU A 181 -19.46 -25.73 -1.41
CA LEU A 181 -20.18 -24.45 -1.47
C LEU A 181 -19.26 -23.24 -1.29
N GLU A 182 -18.31 -23.35 -0.36
CA GLU A 182 -17.36 -22.28 -0.05
C GLU A 182 -16.47 -21.98 -1.25
N TRP A 183 -15.85 -23.01 -1.84
CA TRP A 183 -15.02 -22.86 -3.03
C TRP A 183 -15.80 -22.31 -4.23
N TYR A 184 -17.05 -22.74 -4.40
CA TYR A 184 -17.92 -22.22 -5.46
C TYR A 184 -18.29 -20.75 -5.29
N ARG A 185 -18.54 -20.29 -4.05
CA ARG A 185 -18.80 -18.88 -3.75
C ARG A 185 -17.60 -18.00 -4.08
N HIS A 186 -16.39 -18.46 -3.74
CA HIS A 186 -15.16 -17.76 -4.08
C HIS A 186 -14.99 -17.61 -5.61
N LEU A 187 -15.18 -18.70 -6.37
CA LEU A 187 -15.18 -18.65 -7.85
C LEU A 187 -16.25 -17.71 -8.44
N SER A 188 -17.36 -17.48 -7.72
CA SER A 188 -18.47 -16.64 -8.19
C SER A 188 -18.23 -15.15 -7.89
N GLU A 189 -17.60 -14.84 -6.75
CA GLU A 189 -17.18 -13.48 -6.38
C GLU A 189 -16.05 -12.95 -7.27
N ASP A 190 -15.34 -13.83 -7.98
CA ASP A 190 -14.27 -13.51 -8.94
C ASP A 190 -14.71 -12.64 -10.13
N THR A 191 -16.00 -12.33 -10.29
CA THR A 191 -16.46 -11.47 -11.39
C THR A 191 -16.22 -9.96 -11.13
N ALA A 192 -16.04 -9.51 -9.88
CA ALA A 192 -15.75 -8.10 -9.56
C ALA A 192 -14.25 -7.82 -9.67
N LYS A 193 -13.82 -7.11 -10.72
CA LYS A 193 -12.41 -6.81 -11.03
C LYS A 193 -11.75 -6.02 -9.88
N THR A 194 -11.01 -6.67 -9.00
CA THR A 194 -10.14 -6.00 -8.03
C THR A 194 -8.90 -5.51 -8.77
N SER A 195 -8.94 -4.26 -9.22
CA SER A 195 -7.79 -3.60 -9.81
C SER A 195 -6.82 -3.20 -8.69
N VAL A 196 -5.59 -3.68 -8.79
CA VAL A 196 -4.44 -3.16 -8.03
C VAL A 196 -3.58 -2.43 -9.03
N ALA A 197 -3.23 -1.18 -8.73
CA ALA A 197 -2.41 -0.33 -9.58
C ALA A 197 -1.11 0.05 -8.85
N GLY A 198 -0.03 0.24 -9.61
CA GLY A 198 1.24 0.78 -9.12
C GLY A 198 2.19 -0.22 -8.48
N LEU A 199 1.79 -1.47 -8.23
CA LEU A 199 2.68 -2.50 -7.64
C LEU A 199 2.91 -3.66 -8.60
N ASP A 200 3.07 -3.37 -9.89
CA ASP A 200 3.11 -4.39 -10.94
C ASP A 200 4.33 -5.31 -10.84
N ASP A 201 5.50 -4.78 -10.50
CA ASP A 201 6.74 -5.57 -10.39
C ASP A 201 6.68 -6.54 -9.20
N VAL A 202 6.25 -6.03 -8.05
CA VAL A 202 6.03 -6.82 -6.84
C VAL A 202 4.94 -7.86 -7.07
N ARG A 203 3.86 -7.49 -7.77
CA ARG A 203 2.77 -8.41 -8.12
C ARG A 203 3.25 -9.53 -9.05
N LYS A 204 4.06 -9.22 -10.07
CA LYS A 204 4.67 -10.23 -10.96
C LYS A 204 5.56 -11.18 -10.17
N SER A 205 6.44 -10.65 -9.32
CA SER A 205 7.33 -11.44 -8.48
C SER A 205 6.56 -12.35 -7.53
N LEU A 206 5.53 -11.84 -6.85
CA LEU A 206 4.65 -12.64 -5.98
C LEU A 206 3.89 -13.71 -6.78
N LYS A 207 3.41 -13.38 -7.97
CA LYS A 207 2.72 -14.31 -8.86
C LYS A 207 3.62 -15.45 -9.27
N GLU A 208 4.85 -15.17 -9.71
CA GLU A 208 5.83 -16.20 -10.08
C GLU A 208 6.15 -17.13 -8.90
N MET A 209 6.35 -16.55 -7.70
CA MET A 209 6.64 -17.32 -6.48
C MET A 209 5.50 -18.28 -6.11
N ILE A 210 4.25 -17.89 -6.32
CA ILE A 210 3.08 -18.71 -5.99
C ILE A 210 2.73 -19.68 -7.15
N ASP A 211 2.92 -19.27 -8.41
CA ASP A 211 2.61 -20.07 -9.61
C ASP A 211 3.57 -21.26 -9.78
N LEU A 212 4.86 -21.08 -9.49
CA LEU A 212 5.90 -22.11 -9.66
C LEU A 212 5.58 -23.41 -8.88
N PRO A 213 5.23 -23.36 -7.57
CA PRO A 213 4.76 -24.52 -6.82
C PRO A 213 3.56 -25.24 -7.46
N PHE A 214 2.58 -24.48 -7.95
CA PHE A 214 1.35 -25.05 -8.51
C PHE A 214 1.54 -25.71 -9.87
N ARG A 215 2.39 -25.14 -10.74
CA ARG A 215 2.59 -25.67 -12.10
C ARG A 215 3.54 -26.85 -12.16
N PHE A 216 4.61 -26.85 -11.37
CA PHE A 216 5.70 -27.83 -11.54
C PHE A 216 6.07 -28.66 -10.30
N PRO A 217 5.11 -29.24 -9.55
CA PRO A 217 5.43 -30.01 -8.34
C PRO A 217 6.28 -31.26 -8.63
N LYS A 218 6.09 -31.89 -9.79
CA LYS A 218 6.87 -33.08 -10.21
C LYS A 218 8.32 -32.74 -10.54
N THR A 219 8.56 -31.56 -11.10
CA THR A 219 9.91 -31.10 -11.47
C THR A 219 10.74 -30.83 -10.21
N PHE A 220 10.16 -30.19 -9.18
CA PHE A 220 10.83 -30.01 -7.89
C PHE A 220 11.22 -31.35 -7.24
N LYS A 221 10.30 -32.34 -7.24
CA LYS A 221 10.60 -33.69 -6.73
C LYS A 221 11.72 -34.37 -7.50
N ARG A 222 11.78 -34.22 -8.82
CA ARG A 222 12.88 -34.76 -9.65
C ARG A 222 14.22 -34.07 -9.37
N LEU A 223 14.20 -32.78 -9.08
CA LEU A 223 15.39 -31.99 -8.75
C LEU A 223 15.86 -32.19 -7.30
N GLY A 224 15.08 -32.90 -6.47
CA GLY A 224 15.39 -33.08 -5.05
C GLY A 224 15.26 -31.79 -4.22
N LEU A 225 14.59 -30.77 -4.76
CA LEU A 225 14.39 -29.49 -4.10
C LEU A 225 13.08 -29.52 -3.30
N SER A 226 13.12 -29.01 -2.07
CA SER A 226 11.89 -28.71 -1.31
C SER A 226 11.13 -27.60 -2.01
N VAL A 227 9.81 -27.77 -2.15
CA VAL A 227 8.94 -26.70 -2.62
C VAL A 227 9.03 -25.54 -1.62
N PRO A 228 9.17 -24.28 -2.07
CA PRO A 228 9.16 -23.15 -1.16
C PRO A 228 7.80 -23.08 -0.45
N ASN A 229 7.81 -23.10 0.88
CA ASN A 229 6.58 -23.25 1.67
C ASN A 229 5.91 -21.92 1.99
N GLY A 230 6.71 -20.86 2.15
CA GLY A 230 6.24 -19.59 2.70
C GLY A 230 6.82 -18.35 2.04
N VAL A 231 5.95 -17.37 1.79
CA VAL A 231 6.33 -16.00 1.38
C VAL A 231 5.95 -15.02 2.48
N LEU A 232 6.88 -14.16 2.88
CA LEU A 232 6.68 -13.10 3.87
C LEU A 232 6.68 -11.73 3.17
N LEU A 233 5.55 -11.03 3.24
CA LEU A 233 5.36 -9.67 2.76
C LEU A 233 5.72 -8.68 3.87
N ILE A 234 6.74 -7.87 3.65
CA ILE A 234 7.25 -6.87 4.58
C ILE A 234 6.93 -5.49 4.01
N GLY A 235 6.55 -4.52 4.84
CA GLY A 235 6.34 -3.13 4.39
C GLY A 235 5.61 -2.28 5.41
N PRO A 236 5.44 -0.97 5.19
CA PRO A 236 4.63 -0.15 6.07
C PRO A 236 3.14 -0.54 5.99
N PRO A 237 2.33 -0.20 7.00
CA PRO A 237 0.88 -0.40 6.96
C PRO A 237 0.26 0.46 5.86
N GLY A 238 -0.85 -0.01 5.28
CA GLY A 238 -1.63 0.77 4.30
C GLY A 238 -1.15 0.71 2.84
N VAL A 239 -0.05 0.01 2.52
CA VAL A 239 0.42 -0.19 1.13
C VAL A 239 -0.49 -1.11 0.31
N GLY A 240 -1.44 -1.78 0.95
CA GLY A 240 -2.36 -2.69 0.28
C GLY A 240 -1.85 -4.13 0.15
N LYS A 241 -1.01 -4.62 1.07
CA LYS A 241 -0.50 -6.01 1.06
C LYS A 241 -1.63 -7.04 0.94
N THR A 242 -2.68 -6.88 1.74
CA THR A 242 -3.88 -7.72 1.73
C THR A 242 -4.61 -7.66 0.37
N LEU A 243 -4.68 -6.48 -0.25
CA LEU A 243 -5.28 -6.30 -1.58
C LEU A 243 -4.43 -6.96 -2.67
N MET A 244 -3.10 -6.91 -2.56
CA MET A 244 -2.19 -7.57 -3.49
C MET A 244 -2.36 -9.08 -3.47
N VAL A 245 -2.39 -9.69 -2.28
CA VAL A 245 -2.57 -11.15 -2.16
C VAL A 245 -3.94 -11.57 -2.71
N LYS A 246 -4.99 -10.78 -2.45
CA LYS A 246 -6.32 -10.99 -3.04
C LYS A 246 -6.29 -10.94 -4.57
N ALA A 247 -5.59 -9.96 -5.15
CA ALA A 247 -5.49 -9.83 -6.60
C ALA A 247 -4.69 -10.98 -7.24
N VAL A 248 -3.57 -11.40 -6.63
CA VAL A 248 -2.77 -12.52 -7.14
C VAL A 248 -3.51 -13.85 -6.99
N ALA A 249 -4.18 -14.09 -5.86
CA ALA A 249 -4.99 -15.29 -5.67
C ALA A 249 -6.08 -15.41 -6.75
N LYS A 250 -6.75 -14.30 -7.04
CA LYS A 250 -7.77 -14.20 -8.08
C LYS A 250 -7.21 -14.51 -9.48
N GLU A 251 -6.06 -13.96 -9.84
CA GLU A 251 -5.43 -14.24 -11.14
C GLU A 251 -5.04 -15.70 -11.33
N LEU A 252 -4.61 -16.35 -10.25
CA LEU A 252 -4.24 -17.75 -10.25
C LEU A 252 -5.46 -18.68 -10.17
N GLY A 253 -6.65 -18.13 -9.91
CA GLY A 253 -7.86 -18.92 -9.63
C GLY A 253 -7.68 -19.80 -8.38
N ALA A 254 -6.85 -19.35 -7.45
CA ALA A 254 -6.54 -20.06 -6.21
C ALA A 254 -7.48 -19.62 -5.09
N TYR A 255 -7.86 -20.55 -4.22
CA TYR A 255 -8.69 -20.24 -3.07
C TYR A 255 -7.87 -19.50 -2.02
N LEU A 256 -8.31 -18.30 -1.66
CA LEU A 256 -7.67 -17.49 -0.63
C LEU A 256 -8.37 -17.69 0.72
N PHE A 257 -7.67 -18.29 1.67
CA PHE A 257 -8.11 -18.37 3.06
C PHE A 257 -7.35 -17.32 3.89
N GLY A 258 -8.00 -16.19 4.16
CA GLY A 258 -7.42 -15.07 4.90
C GLY A 258 -7.71 -15.14 6.40
N ILE A 259 -6.68 -14.94 7.22
CA ILE A 259 -6.74 -14.94 8.68
C ILE A 259 -6.02 -13.71 9.19
N SER A 260 -6.62 -13.04 10.16
CA SER A 260 -6.00 -11.92 10.88
C SER A 260 -5.44 -12.42 12.20
N GLY A 261 -4.22 -12.01 12.56
CA GLY A 261 -3.56 -12.44 13.78
C GLY A 261 -4.39 -12.29 15.06
N PRO A 262 -5.05 -11.13 15.30
CA PRO A 262 -5.95 -10.95 16.44
C PRO A 262 -7.09 -11.97 16.52
N ALA A 263 -7.63 -12.44 15.39
CA ALA A 263 -8.76 -13.38 15.38
C ALA A 263 -8.40 -14.78 15.89
N LEU A 264 -7.10 -15.10 15.98
CA LEU A 264 -6.62 -16.39 16.48
C LEU A 264 -6.38 -16.39 18.00
N HIS A 265 -6.38 -15.22 18.65
CA HIS A 265 -6.23 -15.14 20.10
C HIS A 265 -7.53 -15.52 20.80
N GLY A 266 -7.49 -16.61 21.57
CA GLY A 266 -8.57 -17.01 22.46
C GLY A 266 -8.34 -16.53 23.88
N SER A 267 -9.43 -16.25 24.62
CA SER A 267 -9.34 -15.84 26.04
C SER A 267 -8.87 -16.99 26.93
N ARG A 268 -9.01 -18.25 26.48
CA ARG A 268 -8.60 -19.43 27.23
C ARG A 268 -7.23 -19.93 26.77
N PRO A 269 -6.36 -20.36 27.70
CA PRO A 269 -5.09 -20.98 27.31
C PRO A 269 -5.34 -22.23 26.45
N GLY A 270 -4.62 -22.34 25.33
CA GLY A 270 -4.74 -23.45 24.38
C GLY A 270 -5.81 -23.28 23.29
N GLU A 271 -6.74 -22.34 23.44
CA GLU A 271 -7.76 -22.08 22.40
C GLU A 271 -7.14 -21.53 21.11
N GLY A 272 -6.10 -20.68 21.22
CA GLY A 272 -5.38 -20.17 20.05
C GLY A 272 -4.63 -21.27 19.28
N GLU A 273 -4.04 -22.24 19.98
CA GLU A 273 -3.35 -23.38 19.36
C GLU A 273 -4.32 -24.30 18.61
N GLU A 274 -5.48 -24.58 19.22
CA GLU A 274 -6.54 -25.38 18.64
C GLU A 274 -7.17 -24.67 17.42
N ASN A 275 -7.42 -23.37 17.51
CA ASN A 275 -7.91 -22.58 16.39
C ASN A 275 -6.91 -22.58 15.23
N LEU A 276 -5.61 -22.48 15.51
CA LEU A 276 -4.57 -22.59 14.50
C LEU A 276 -4.57 -23.97 13.83
N ARG A 277 -4.69 -25.06 14.61
CA ARG A 277 -4.79 -26.42 14.04
C ARG A 277 -6.00 -26.57 13.13
N ARG A 278 -7.18 -26.14 13.58
CA ARG A 278 -8.42 -26.18 12.78
C ARG A 278 -8.30 -25.41 11.48
N VAL A 279 -7.63 -24.27 11.51
CA VAL A 279 -7.34 -23.47 10.31
C VAL A 279 -6.50 -24.25 9.30
N PHE A 280 -5.40 -24.87 9.75
CA PHE A 280 -4.50 -25.61 8.87
C PHE A 280 -5.16 -26.88 8.33
N GLU A 281 -5.98 -27.55 9.14
CA GLU A 281 -6.78 -28.69 8.72
C GLU A 281 -7.77 -28.29 7.62
N LYS A 282 -8.56 -27.23 7.83
CA LYS A 282 -9.45 -26.69 6.79
C LYS A 282 -8.70 -26.30 5.53
N GLY A 283 -7.54 -25.65 5.66
CA GLY A 283 -6.68 -25.30 4.54
C GLY A 283 -6.22 -26.54 3.75
N ARG A 284 -5.85 -27.63 4.44
CA ARG A 284 -5.48 -28.90 3.81
C ARG A 284 -6.65 -29.60 3.13
N GLU A 285 -7.84 -29.52 3.70
CA GLU A 285 -9.04 -30.05 3.06
C GLU A 285 -9.31 -29.36 1.72
N MET A 286 -9.18 -28.04 1.67
CA MET A 286 -9.34 -27.26 0.44
C MET A 286 -8.18 -27.49 -0.56
N ALA A 287 -6.95 -27.67 -0.06
CA ALA A 287 -5.77 -27.96 -0.89
C ALA A 287 -5.87 -29.28 -1.66
N ASN A 288 -6.65 -30.24 -1.17
CA ASN A 288 -6.94 -31.48 -1.90
C ASN A 288 -7.75 -31.23 -3.18
N GLU A 289 -8.57 -30.18 -3.18
CA GLU A 289 -9.50 -29.86 -4.25
C GLU A 289 -8.88 -28.94 -5.29
N GLY A 290 -8.07 -27.98 -4.86
CA GLY A 290 -7.39 -27.05 -5.77
C GLY A 290 -6.26 -26.26 -5.11
N PRO A 291 -5.59 -25.39 -5.88
CA PRO A 291 -4.51 -24.54 -5.35
C PRO A 291 -5.07 -23.62 -4.26
N THR A 292 -4.52 -23.75 -3.05
CA THR A 292 -4.98 -23.00 -1.87
C THR A 292 -3.87 -22.11 -1.35
N ILE A 293 -4.20 -20.84 -1.08
CA ILE A 293 -3.31 -19.85 -0.48
C ILE A 293 -3.81 -19.57 0.94
N LEU A 294 -2.98 -19.87 1.93
CA LEU A 294 -3.22 -19.52 3.32
C LEU A 294 -2.57 -18.16 3.61
N PHE A 295 -3.38 -17.13 3.83
CA PHE A 295 -2.91 -15.77 4.07
C PHE A 295 -3.02 -15.38 5.55
N PHE A 296 -1.91 -15.07 6.18
CA PHE A 296 -1.84 -14.50 7.52
C PHE A 296 -1.56 -13.00 7.45
N ASP A 297 -2.50 -12.19 7.91
CA ASP A 297 -2.30 -10.74 8.06
C ASP A 297 -1.83 -10.44 9.50
N GLU A 298 -0.93 -9.47 9.63
CA GLU A 298 -0.37 -9.02 10.92
C GLU A 298 0.20 -10.16 11.78
N ILE A 299 1.04 -11.00 11.17
CA ILE A 299 1.67 -12.15 11.85
C ILE A 299 2.58 -11.74 13.02
N ASP A 300 3.05 -10.50 13.04
CA ASP A 300 3.82 -9.91 14.15
C ASP A 300 3.02 -9.81 15.45
N SER A 301 1.69 -9.76 15.38
CA SER A 301 0.83 -9.84 16.58
C SER A 301 0.84 -11.23 17.23
N LEU A 302 1.06 -12.29 16.45
CA LEU A 302 1.04 -13.68 16.92
C LEU A 302 2.41 -14.19 17.35
N CYS A 303 3.48 -13.66 16.76
CA CYS A 303 4.81 -14.24 16.87
C CYS A 303 5.88 -13.21 17.25
N PRO A 304 5.82 -12.61 18.46
CA PRO A 304 6.86 -11.73 18.93
C PRO A 304 8.18 -12.48 19.22
N LYS A 305 9.28 -11.73 19.39
CA LYS A 305 10.56 -12.31 19.81
C LYS A 305 10.45 -12.96 21.19
N ARG A 306 10.94 -14.19 21.28
CA ARG A 306 11.07 -14.94 22.54
C ARG A 306 11.95 -14.16 23.52
N GLY A 307 11.51 -14.04 24.77
CA GLY A 307 12.29 -13.43 25.86
C GLY A 307 11.92 -11.99 26.23
N SER A 308 10.94 -11.35 25.57
CA SER A 308 10.27 -10.19 26.16
C SER A 308 9.39 -10.68 27.32
N SER A 309 9.75 -10.28 28.53
CA SER A 309 9.29 -10.81 29.81
C SER A 309 7.78 -10.69 30.05
N SER A 310 6.96 -11.63 29.55
CA SER A 310 5.71 -12.15 30.17
C SER A 310 4.88 -13.12 29.29
N ASN A 311 5.29 -13.46 28.06
CA ASN A 311 4.35 -14.01 27.07
C ASN A 311 4.46 -15.54 26.83
N ALA A 312 4.35 -16.32 27.91
CA ALA A 312 4.27 -17.79 27.82
C ALA A 312 3.17 -18.35 26.88
N PRO A 313 1.95 -17.79 26.77
CA PRO A 313 0.96 -18.31 25.83
C PRO A 313 1.33 -18.05 24.36
N GLU A 314 1.95 -16.91 24.06
CA GLU A 314 2.36 -16.57 22.69
C GLU A 314 3.50 -17.45 22.22
N ASP A 315 4.50 -17.70 23.08
CA ASP A 315 5.62 -18.59 22.77
C ASP A 315 5.14 -20.01 22.36
N ARG A 316 4.04 -20.49 22.95
CA ARG A 316 3.43 -21.79 22.59
C ARG A 316 2.74 -21.73 21.24
N ILE A 317 2.01 -20.65 20.95
CA ILE A 317 1.39 -20.42 19.64
C ILE A 317 2.48 -20.35 18.55
N VAL A 318 3.60 -19.67 18.81
CA VAL A 318 4.75 -19.66 17.88
C VAL A 318 5.27 -21.07 17.66
N ALA A 319 5.54 -21.84 18.71
CA ALA A 319 6.01 -23.21 18.58
C ALA A 319 5.04 -24.11 17.78
N GLN A 320 3.74 -23.95 18.01
CA GLN A 320 2.69 -24.66 17.27
C GLN A 320 2.68 -24.25 15.79
N LEU A 321 2.76 -22.96 15.48
CA LEU A 321 2.82 -22.46 14.11
C LEU A 321 4.03 -23.02 13.37
N LEU A 322 5.21 -22.98 13.99
CA LEU A 322 6.44 -23.55 13.42
C LEU A 322 6.26 -25.03 13.05
N THR A 323 5.65 -25.80 13.95
CA THR A 323 5.38 -27.23 13.72
C THR A 323 4.41 -27.46 12.56
N LEU A 324 3.38 -26.61 12.43
CA LEU A 324 2.42 -26.69 11.33
C LEU A 324 3.05 -26.27 9.99
N LEU A 325 3.90 -25.24 9.97
CA LEU A 325 4.64 -24.83 8.77
C LEU A 325 5.55 -25.95 8.26
N ASP A 326 6.30 -26.58 9.16
CA ASP A 326 7.20 -27.69 8.81
C ASP A 326 6.40 -28.92 8.30
N GLY A 327 5.15 -29.09 8.74
CA GLY A 327 4.24 -30.16 8.30
C GLY A 327 3.58 -29.99 6.93
N VAL A 328 3.62 -28.80 6.31
CA VAL A 328 2.93 -28.49 5.04
C VAL A 328 3.69 -29.00 3.80
N GLY A 329 5.00 -29.26 3.93
CA GLY A 329 5.93 -29.48 2.81
C GLY A 329 5.77 -30.75 1.95
N SER A 330 4.72 -31.54 2.12
CA SER A 330 4.62 -32.87 1.46
C SER A 330 3.78 -32.90 0.18
N GLU A 331 2.78 -32.02 0.05
CA GLU A 331 1.75 -32.15 -1.00
C GLU A 331 1.80 -31.07 -2.10
N GLY A 332 2.56 -29.97 -1.92
CA GLY A 332 2.87 -28.98 -2.98
C GLY A 332 1.66 -28.22 -3.57
N LYS A 333 0.48 -28.35 -2.96
CA LYS A 333 -0.78 -27.70 -3.40
C LYS A 333 -1.24 -26.56 -2.49
N MET A 334 -0.48 -26.29 -1.43
CA MET A 334 -0.76 -25.25 -0.45
C MET A 334 0.47 -24.35 -0.32
N VAL A 335 0.27 -23.04 -0.42
CA VAL A 335 1.32 -22.03 -0.23
C VAL A 335 0.87 -21.10 0.90
N ILE A 336 1.81 -20.73 1.77
CA ILE A 336 1.54 -19.87 2.91
C ILE A 336 2.11 -18.48 2.61
N VAL A 337 1.27 -17.45 2.77
CA VAL A 337 1.67 -16.06 2.60
C VAL A 337 1.40 -15.34 3.91
N ALA A 338 2.40 -14.68 4.47
CA ALA A 338 2.25 -13.88 5.68
C ALA A 338 2.58 -12.41 5.41
N ALA A 339 1.91 -11.48 6.09
CA ALA A 339 2.22 -10.06 6.04
C ALA A 339 2.63 -9.55 7.42
N THR A 340 3.72 -8.77 7.47
CA THR A 340 4.21 -8.12 8.69
C THR A 340 4.60 -6.68 8.42
N ASN A 341 4.34 -5.80 9.38
CA ASN A 341 4.81 -4.41 9.33
C ASN A 341 6.17 -4.27 10.02
N ARG A 342 6.43 -5.10 11.03
CA ARG A 342 7.64 -5.06 11.85
C ARG A 342 8.40 -6.39 11.76
N PRO A 343 9.29 -6.57 10.77
CA PRO A 343 10.05 -7.81 10.64
C PRO A 343 11.00 -8.06 11.82
N ASP A 344 11.40 -7.01 12.55
CA ASP A 344 12.14 -7.18 13.79
C ASP A 344 11.31 -7.73 14.92
N ALA A 345 10.02 -7.38 15.01
CA ALA A 345 9.21 -7.89 16.12
C ALA A 345 9.05 -9.42 16.01
N LEU A 346 9.16 -9.96 14.79
CA LEU A 346 8.97 -11.37 14.48
C LEU A 346 10.08 -12.27 15.05
N ASP A 347 9.71 -13.47 15.50
CA ASP A 347 10.65 -14.53 15.87
C ASP A 347 11.57 -14.88 14.67
N PRO A 348 12.91 -14.76 14.79
CA PRO A 348 13.86 -15.13 13.74
C PRO A 348 13.72 -16.60 13.28
N ALA A 349 13.13 -17.48 14.09
CA ALA A 349 12.88 -18.86 13.72
C ALA A 349 11.92 -19.01 12.53
N LEU A 350 11.01 -18.05 12.31
CA LEU A 350 10.07 -18.04 11.19
C LEU A 350 10.76 -17.68 9.86
N ARG A 351 11.83 -16.87 9.93
CA ARG A 351 12.64 -16.42 8.77
C ARG A 351 13.70 -17.45 8.33
N ARG A 352 13.71 -18.64 8.95
CA ARG A 352 14.67 -19.69 8.58
C ARG A 352 14.17 -20.44 7.34
N PRO A 353 15.09 -20.87 6.45
CA PRO A 353 14.74 -21.71 5.32
C PRO A 353 14.01 -22.99 5.75
N GLY A 354 13.00 -23.41 4.99
CA GLY A 354 12.00 -24.44 5.29
C GLY A 354 10.64 -23.88 5.69
N ARG A 355 10.57 -22.58 6.06
CA ARG A 355 9.37 -21.88 6.57
C ARG A 355 9.03 -20.71 5.67
N PHE A 356 9.36 -19.47 6.08
CA PHE A 356 9.31 -18.32 5.18
C PHE A 356 10.64 -18.18 4.45
N ASP A 357 10.73 -18.83 3.31
CA ASP A 357 11.93 -18.89 2.47
C ASP A 357 12.17 -17.60 1.70
N ARG A 358 11.09 -16.89 1.38
CA ARG A 358 11.11 -15.70 0.53
C ARG A 358 10.52 -14.51 1.28
N GLU A 359 11.23 -13.40 1.21
CA GLU A 359 10.78 -12.12 1.74
C GLU A 359 10.61 -11.14 0.58
N VAL A 360 9.44 -10.52 0.51
CA VAL A 360 9.13 -9.48 -0.47
C VAL A 360 8.90 -8.19 0.28
N ILE A 361 9.79 -7.23 0.08
CA ILE A 361 9.71 -5.91 0.72
C ILE A 361 8.93 -4.97 -0.20
N ILE A 362 7.85 -4.42 0.33
CA ILE A 362 6.96 -3.46 -0.30
C ILE A 362 7.25 -2.10 0.32
N GLY A 363 7.84 -1.20 -0.47
CA GLY A 363 8.07 0.19 -0.08
C GLY A 363 6.83 1.06 -0.28
N THR A 364 6.97 2.36 0.01
CA THR A 364 5.96 3.34 -0.37
C THR A 364 5.91 3.54 -1.88
N PRO A 365 4.74 3.87 -2.45
CA PRO A 365 4.61 4.04 -3.89
C PRO A 365 5.42 5.25 -4.41
N THR A 366 6.06 5.07 -5.57
CA THR A 366 6.73 6.14 -6.32
C THR A 366 5.72 7.14 -6.90
N VAL A 367 6.18 8.28 -7.42
CA VAL A 367 5.30 9.30 -8.03
C VAL A 367 4.44 8.70 -9.16
N THR A 368 5.03 7.88 -10.03
CA THR A 368 4.31 7.20 -11.11
C THR A 368 3.28 6.21 -10.57
N GLN A 369 3.64 5.45 -9.54
CA GLN A 369 2.75 4.50 -8.89
C GLN A 369 1.60 5.21 -8.16
N ARG A 370 1.87 6.33 -7.47
CA ARG A 370 0.85 7.18 -6.84
C ARG A 370 -0.12 7.73 -7.86
N ARG A 371 0.37 8.19 -9.01
CA ARG A 371 -0.50 8.64 -10.11
C ARG A 371 -1.41 7.49 -10.58
N SER A 372 -0.89 6.29 -10.77
CA SER A 372 -1.70 5.12 -11.14
C SER A 372 -2.74 4.74 -10.08
N ILE A 373 -2.38 4.84 -8.80
CA ILE A 373 -3.30 4.60 -7.68
C ILE A 373 -4.40 5.68 -7.66
N LEU A 374 -4.03 6.96 -7.79
CA LEU A 374 -4.98 8.05 -7.87
C LEU A 374 -5.91 7.86 -9.06
N GLN A 375 -5.38 7.57 -10.25
CA GLN A 375 -6.20 7.29 -11.45
C GLN A 375 -7.25 6.21 -11.20
N LEU A 376 -6.87 5.12 -10.54
CA LEU A 376 -7.78 4.05 -10.16
C LEU A 376 -8.82 4.48 -9.13
N LEU A 377 -8.43 5.21 -8.08
CA LEU A 377 -9.38 5.71 -7.08
C LEU A 377 -10.36 6.72 -7.70
N THR A 378 -9.87 7.51 -8.64
CA THR A 378 -10.61 8.56 -9.31
C THR A 378 -11.55 8.06 -10.40
N SER A 379 -11.36 6.84 -10.92
CA SER A 379 -12.28 6.28 -11.90
C SER A 379 -13.69 6.05 -11.34
N ASP A 380 -13.78 5.89 -10.01
CA ASP A 380 -15.03 5.67 -9.31
C ASP A 380 -15.73 7.00 -8.92
N MET A 381 -15.06 8.14 -9.10
CA MET A 381 -15.54 9.46 -8.62
C MET A 381 -15.73 10.47 -9.77
N PRO A 382 -16.72 11.36 -9.70
CA PRO A 382 -16.89 12.46 -10.65
C PRO A 382 -15.92 13.60 -10.33
N ILE A 383 -14.90 13.78 -11.17
CA ILE A 383 -13.84 14.79 -10.98
C ILE A 383 -13.89 15.84 -12.09
N SER A 384 -13.68 17.11 -11.73
CA SER A 384 -13.53 18.19 -12.69
C SER A 384 -12.25 18.01 -13.53
N ALA A 385 -12.32 18.37 -14.81
CA ALA A 385 -11.16 18.33 -15.73
C ALA A 385 -10.01 19.26 -15.29
N GLU A 386 -10.25 20.16 -14.34
CA GLU A 386 -9.22 21.04 -13.74
C GLU A 386 -8.23 20.29 -12.85
N VAL A 387 -8.58 19.10 -12.37
CA VAL A 387 -7.75 18.35 -11.42
C VAL A 387 -6.63 17.63 -12.16
N ASP A 388 -5.39 18.08 -11.91
CA ASP A 388 -4.20 17.42 -12.42
C ASP A 388 -3.66 16.37 -11.43
N LEU A 389 -3.86 15.10 -11.78
CA LEU A 389 -3.38 13.97 -10.99
C LEU A 389 -1.85 13.90 -10.90
N ALA A 390 -1.11 14.49 -11.85
CA ALA A 390 0.35 14.53 -11.78
C ALA A 390 0.81 15.42 -10.63
N LYS A 391 0.24 16.64 -10.52
CA LYS A 391 0.51 17.57 -9.42
C LYS A 391 0.10 16.99 -8.07
N LEU A 392 -1.05 16.31 -8.00
CA LEU A 392 -1.46 15.60 -6.77
C LEU A 392 -0.47 14.50 -6.38
N ALA A 393 0.05 13.75 -7.36
CA ALA A 393 1.07 12.74 -7.10
C ALA A 393 2.40 13.34 -6.62
N GLU A 394 2.77 14.55 -7.08
CA GLU A 394 3.95 15.28 -6.60
C GLU A 394 3.76 15.81 -5.17
N MET A 395 2.57 16.32 -4.83
CA MET A 395 2.28 16.84 -3.49
C MET A 395 2.15 15.75 -2.42
N THR A 396 1.83 14.52 -2.82
CA THR A 396 1.58 13.38 -1.92
C THR A 396 2.85 12.57 -1.58
N THR A 397 3.99 13.24 -1.36
CA THR A 397 5.24 12.57 -0.95
C THR A 397 5.07 11.75 0.32
N GLY A 398 5.44 10.47 0.30
CA GLY A 398 5.33 9.56 1.43
C GLY A 398 3.92 9.06 1.77
N TYR A 399 2.90 9.46 1.01
CA TYR A 399 1.54 8.90 1.14
C TYR A 399 1.51 7.44 0.68
N VAL A 400 0.75 6.65 1.42
CA VAL A 400 0.51 5.24 1.14
C VAL A 400 -0.85 5.08 0.44
N GLY A 401 -1.14 3.93 -0.19
CA GLY A 401 -2.43 3.69 -0.88
C GLY A 401 -3.66 3.94 0.00
N ALA A 402 -3.60 3.59 1.29
CA ALA A 402 -4.63 3.91 2.27
C ALA A 402 -4.79 5.43 2.49
N ASP A 403 -3.69 6.18 2.53
CA ASP A 403 -3.72 7.63 2.70
C ASP A 403 -4.27 8.33 1.45
N LEU A 404 -3.94 7.84 0.25
CA LEU A 404 -4.50 8.35 -1.01
C LEU A 404 -6.02 8.08 -1.09
N THR A 405 -6.44 6.92 -0.62
CA THR A 405 -7.88 6.59 -0.49
C THR A 405 -8.56 7.53 0.49
N ALA A 406 -7.93 7.80 1.64
CA ALA A 406 -8.43 8.76 2.61
C ALA A 406 -8.49 10.18 2.03
N LEU A 407 -7.48 10.60 1.26
CA LEU A 407 -7.41 11.91 0.61
C LEU A 407 -8.57 12.10 -0.37
N CYS A 408 -8.79 11.11 -1.23
CA CYS A 408 -9.90 11.09 -2.17
C CYS A 408 -11.26 11.13 -1.45
N ARG A 409 -11.40 10.36 -0.38
CA ARG A 409 -12.64 10.32 0.42
C ARG A 409 -12.92 11.65 1.11
N GLU A 410 -11.90 12.29 1.68
CA GLU A 410 -12.07 13.60 2.32
C GLU A 410 -12.37 14.70 1.31
N ALA A 411 -11.72 14.69 0.14
CA ALA A 411 -12.04 15.61 -0.95
C ALA A 411 -13.51 15.45 -1.40
N ALA A 412 -14.00 14.22 -1.51
CA ALA A 412 -15.42 13.96 -1.79
C ALA A 412 -16.34 14.47 -0.65
N MET A 413 -15.95 14.31 0.61
CA MET A 413 -16.72 14.84 1.75
C MET A 413 -16.73 16.37 1.78
N GLN A 414 -15.63 17.05 1.41
CA GLN A 414 -15.59 18.50 1.26
C GLN A 414 -16.51 18.96 0.13
N ALA A 415 -16.44 18.33 -1.04
CA ALA A 415 -17.34 18.62 -2.16
C ALA A 415 -18.82 18.46 -1.77
N VAL A 416 -19.15 17.42 -1.00
CA VAL A 416 -20.51 17.23 -0.46
C VAL A 416 -20.88 18.34 0.53
N SER A 417 -19.96 18.71 1.44
CA SER A 417 -20.19 19.80 2.40
C SER A 417 -20.48 21.13 1.69
N HIS A 418 -19.69 21.49 0.68
CA HIS A 418 -19.88 22.71 -0.11
C HIS A 418 -21.20 22.66 -0.89
N SER A 419 -21.56 21.50 -1.47
CA SER A 419 -22.83 21.33 -2.19
C SER A 419 -24.07 21.36 -1.29
N SER A 420 -23.94 20.98 -0.01
CA SER A 420 -25.08 21.00 0.92
C SER A 420 -25.57 22.41 1.25
N LEU A 421 -24.69 23.41 1.07
CA LEU A 421 -25.02 24.83 1.21
C LEU A 421 -25.78 25.36 -0.03
N ASP A 422 -25.49 24.83 -1.21
CA ASP A 422 -26.13 25.17 -2.49
C ASP A 422 -27.22 24.14 -2.85
N SER A 423 -28.38 24.28 -2.22
CA SER A 423 -29.55 23.45 -2.47
C SER A 423 -30.18 23.68 -3.86
N ALA A 424 -29.64 23.08 -4.93
CA ALA A 424 -30.39 22.59 -6.10
C ALA A 424 -29.48 21.95 -7.19
N LYS A 425 -29.55 20.62 -7.31
CA LYS A 425 -29.31 19.84 -8.56
C LYS A 425 -28.16 20.30 -9.48
N THR A 426 -26.94 20.33 -8.97
CA THR A 426 -25.75 20.23 -9.83
C THR A 426 -24.99 18.97 -9.45
N GLU A 427 -24.59 18.19 -10.45
CA GLU A 427 -23.74 17.02 -10.27
C GLU A 427 -22.50 17.47 -9.50
N THR A 428 -22.32 16.97 -8.28
CA THR A 428 -21.23 17.37 -7.39
C THR A 428 -19.91 16.89 -7.99
N MET A 429 -19.20 17.79 -8.66
CA MET A 429 -17.86 17.52 -9.20
C MET A 429 -16.82 17.91 -8.17
N ILE A 430 -15.82 17.04 -7.97
CA ILE A 430 -14.71 17.32 -7.07
C ILE A 430 -13.73 18.29 -7.76
N SER A 431 -13.44 19.41 -7.11
CA SER A 431 -12.55 20.45 -7.59
C SER A 431 -11.14 20.33 -6.98
N MET A 432 -10.16 21.06 -7.53
CA MET A 432 -8.82 21.12 -6.94
C MET A 432 -8.82 21.80 -5.56
N GLY A 433 -9.78 22.69 -5.28
CA GLY A 433 -9.93 23.33 -3.98
C GLY A 433 -10.24 22.33 -2.86
N ASP A 434 -11.11 21.36 -3.14
CA ASP A 434 -11.48 20.30 -2.19
C ASP A 434 -10.28 19.44 -1.79
N PHE A 435 -9.40 19.13 -2.75
CA PHE A 435 -8.15 18.42 -2.47
C PHE A 435 -7.20 19.25 -1.59
N GLN A 436 -7.11 20.57 -1.79
CA GLN A 436 -6.31 21.46 -0.95
C GLN A 436 -6.82 21.53 0.49
N GLU A 437 -8.14 21.50 0.70
CA GLU A 437 -8.72 21.40 2.04
C GLU A 437 -8.48 20.03 2.68
N ALA A 438 -8.57 18.95 1.89
CA ALA A 438 -8.27 17.61 2.34
C ALA A 438 -6.81 17.45 2.80
N PHE A 439 -5.84 18.09 2.11
CA PHE A 439 -4.43 18.10 2.52
C PHE A 439 -4.19 18.71 3.90
N LYS A 440 -5.03 19.68 4.34
CA LYS A 440 -4.90 20.27 5.68
C LYS A 440 -5.26 19.29 6.80
N LYS A 441 -6.13 18.32 6.50
CA LYS A 441 -6.63 17.34 7.49
C LYS A 441 -5.85 16.03 7.47
N ILE A 442 -5.39 15.59 6.30
CA ILE A 442 -4.80 14.28 6.12
C ILE A 442 -3.29 14.39 6.13
N GLN A 443 -2.70 13.90 7.22
CA GLN A 443 -1.28 13.65 7.30
C GLN A 443 -0.94 12.23 6.80
N PRO A 444 0.20 12.04 6.13
CA PRO A 444 0.67 10.74 5.66
C PRO A 444 0.96 9.75 6.82
N SER A 445 0.52 8.50 6.67
CA SER A 445 0.65 7.46 7.70
C SER A 445 2.09 7.01 7.93
N SER A 446 2.94 7.09 6.90
CA SER A 446 4.37 6.80 7.02
C SER A 446 5.02 7.65 8.11
N PHE A 447 4.59 8.90 8.28
CA PHE A 447 5.19 9.83 9.24
C PHE A 447 4.63 9.67 10.66
N ARG A 448 3.43 9.10 10.83
CA ARG A 448 2.84 8.87 12.17
C ARG A 448 3.58 7.81 12.98
N SER A 449 4.25 6.86 12.32
CA SER A 449 4.96 5.77 13.00
C SER A 449 6.41 6.10 13.37
N ALA A 450 6.99 7.16 12.82
CA ALA A 450 8.34 7.60 13.16
C ALA A 450 8.27 8.68 14.23
N VAL A 451 8.72 8.31 15.42
CA VAL A 451 9.09 9.25 16.48
C VAL A 451 10.17 10.19 15.94
N GLY A 452 9.99 11.51 16.07
CA GLY A 452 11.00 12.53 15.74
C GLY A 452 10.83 13.29 14.41
N LEU A 453 9.76 13.05 13.65
CA LEU A 453 9.57 13.72 12.36
C LEU A 453 8.85 15.07 12.49
N THR A 454 9.60 16.16 12.33
CA THR A 454 9.04 17.52 12.22
C THR A 454 8.42 17.70 10.83
N GLU A 455 7.19 18.22 10.79
CA GLU A 455 6.50 18.58 9.53
C GLU A 455 7.39 19.49 8.67
N CYS A 456 7.67 19.06 7.44
CA CYS A 456 8.30 19.93 6.47
C CYS A 456 7.28 20.88 5.87
N LYS A 457 7.36 22.16 6.27
CA LYS A 457 6.86 23.24 5.42
C LYS A 457 7.75 23.23 4.16
N PRO A 458 7.17 23.07 2.95
CA PRO A 458 7.97 23.09 1.72
C PRO A 458 8.63 24.46 1.56
N VAL A 459 9.95 24.46 1.46
CA VAL A 459 10.76 25.68 1.27
C VAL A 459 11.30 25.65 -0.15
N THR A 460 11.09 26.71 -0.92
CA THR A 460 11.68 26.84 -2.27
C THR A 460 13.05 27.51 -2.19
N TRP A 461 13.89 27.30 -3.20
CA TRP A 461 15.19 27.95 -3.31
C TRP A 461 15.13 29.49 -3.26
N GLU A 462 13.99 30.07 -3.66
CA GLU A 462 13.72 31.50 -3.65
C GLU A 462 13.52 32.07 -2.24
N GLN A 463 13.14 31.23 -1.28
CA GLN A 463 13.00 31.61 0.12
C GLN A 463 14.34 31.62 0.87
N ILE A 464 15.44 31.23 0.22
CA ILE A 464 16.78 31.27 0.81
C ILE A 464 17.59 32.36 0.11
N GLY A 465 18.02 33.37 0.86
CA GLY A 465 18.87 34.45 0.35
C GLY A 465 20.35 34.05 0.32
N GLY A 466 21.08 34.47 -0.71
CA GLY A 466 22.54 34.29 -0.83
C GLY A 466 23.00 32.84 -1.04
N LEU A 467 24.28 32.59 -0.74
CA LEU A 467 24.95 31.28 -0.72
C LEU A 467 24.88 30.50 -2.06
N GLU A 468 25.09 31.18 -3.18
CA GLU A 468 24.96 30.60 -4.52
C GLU A 468 25.89 29.40 -4.73
N ASP A 469 27.13 29.48 -4.26
CA ASP A 469 28.11 28.40 -4.36
C ASP A 469 27.70 27.16 -3.57
N VAL A 470 27.18 27.34 -2.36
CA VAL A 470 26.70 26.24 -1.51
C VAL A 470 25.46 25.59 -2.13
N LYS A 471 24.52 26.41 -2.63
CA LYS A 471 23.33 25.91 -3.33
C LYS A 471 23.74 25.07 -4.54
N LEU A 472 24.70 25.54 -5.33
CA LEU A 472 25.22 24.81 -6.48
C LEU A 472 25.87 23.49 -6.04
N LYS A 473 26.75 23.49 -5.05
CA LYS A 473 27.37 22.26 -4.51
C LYS A 473 26.35 21.25 -3.99
N LEU A 474 25.28 21.70 -3.34
CA LEU A 474 24.19 20.85 -2.88
C LEU A 474 23.37 20.27 -4.04
N LYS A 475 23.05 21.07 -5.06
CA LYS A 475 22.39 20.57 -6.28
C LYS A 475 23.25 19.51 -6.98
N GLN A 476 24.55 19.73 -7.11
CA GLN A 476 25.47 18.77 -7.70
C GLN A 476 25.58 17.47 -6.92
N SER A 477 25.53 17.55 -5.59
CA SER A 477 25.75 16.39 -4.73
C SER A 477 24.49 15.59 -4.47
N ILE A 478 23.30 16.21 -4.54
CA ILE A 478 22.02 15.60 -4.14
C ILE A 478 21.07 15.49 -5.33
N GLU A 479 20.83 16.58 -6.05
CA GLU A 479 19.83 16.64 -7.11
C GLU A 479 20.29 15.88 -8.36
N TRP A 480 21.56 16.00 -8.75
CA TRP A 480 22.08 15.34 -9.96
C TRP A 480 22.11 13.81 -9.87
N PRO A 481 22.58 13.18 -8.77
CA PRO A 481 22.55 11.72 -8.65
C PRO A 481 21.12 11.17 -8.64
N MET A 482 20.18 11.89 -8.01
CA MET A 482 18.77 11.48 -7.93
C MET A 482 18.04 11.60 -9.27
N LYS A 483 18.32 12.66 -10.05
CA LYS A 483 17.65 12.89 -11.34
C LYS A 483 18.29 12.12 -12.50
N PHE A 484 19.61 11.93 -12.47
CA PHE A 484 20.37 11.40 -13.60
C PHE A 484 21.32 10.24 -13.20
N PRO A 485 20.80 9.14 -12.62
CA PRO A 485 21.64 8.00 -12.22
C PRO A 485 22.35 7.35 -13.40
N GLU A 486 21.74 7.32 -14.59
CA GLU A 486 22.33 6.77 -15.81
C GLU A 486 23.61 7.51 -16.20
N ALA A 487 23.65 8.83 -16.03
CA ALA A 487 24.83 9.63 -16.36
C ALA A 487 26.00 9.28 -15.43
N PHE A 488 25.74 9.05 -14.14
CA PHE A 488 26.75 8.60 -13.18
C PHE A 488 27.28 7.21 -13.49
N ALA A 489 26.38 6.27 -13.82
CA ALA A 489 26.74 4.91 -14.22
C ALA A 489 27.63 4.89 -15.47
N ARG A 490 27.29 5.68 -16.50
CA ARG A 490 28.13 5.80 -17.71
C ARG A 490 29.53 6.34 -17.42
N MET A 491 29.65 7.25 -16.46
CA MET A 491 30.91 7.88 -16.08
C MET A 491 31.71 7.03 -15.07
N GLY A 492 31.16 5.94 -14.56
CA GLY A 492 31.79 5.11 -13.53
C GLY A 492 31.97 5.81 -12.19
N LEU A 493 31.20 6.87 -11.92
CA LEU A 493 31.30 7.65 -10.69
C LEU A 493 30.52 6.97 -9.56
N SER A 494 31.16 6.86 -8.38
CA SER A 494 30.48 6.43 -7.16
C SER A 494 29.51 7.52 -6.67
N HIS A 495 28.33 7.10 -6.25
CA HIS A 495 27.36 8.00 -5.64
C HIS A 495 27.86 8.41 -4.24
N PRO A 496 27.76 9.70 -3.87
CA PRO A 496 28.13 10.12 -2.51
C PRO A 496 27.13 9.52 -1.52
N LYS A 497 27.63 8.81 -0.49
CA LYS A 497 26.77 8.14 0.50
C LYS A 497 26.23 9.11 1.55
N GLY A 498 27.03 10.11 1.91
CA GLY A 498 26.69 11.07 2.94
C GLY A 498 27.32 12.44 2.73
N ILE A 499 26.60 13.46 3.19
CA ILE A 499 27.02 14.86 3.14
C ILE A 499 27.02 15.42 4.55
N LEU A 500 28.11 16.07 4.96
CA LEU A 500 28.21 16.81 6.22
C LEU A 500 28.17 18.31 5.95
N LEU A 501 27.18 19.00 6.51
CA LEU A 501 27.06 20.45 6.51
C LEU A 501 27.63 21.00 7.82
N TYR A 502 28.62 21.88 7.72
CA TYR A 502 29.19 22.53 8.91
C TYR A 502 29.31 24.04 8.72
N GLY A 503 29.37 24.78 9.81
CA GLY A 503 29.47 26.24 9.81
C GLY A 503 28.96 26.85 11.12
N PRO A 504 28.89 28.19 11.21
CA PRO A 504 28.33 28.84 12.37
C PRO A 504 26.83 28.56 12.55
N SER A 505 26.33 28.74 13.77
CA SER A 505 24.91 28.64 14.09
C SER A 505 24.12 29.77 13.39
N GLY A 506 22.83 29.55 13.15
CA GLY A 506 21.95 30.57 12.55
C GLY A 506 22.13 30.82 11.04
N CYS A 507 22.98 30.06 10.33
CA CYS A 507 23.20 30.19 8.89
C CYS A 507 22.29 29.28 8.03
N ALA A 508 21.08 28.98 8.51
CA ALA A 508 20.02 28.30 7.76
C ALA A 508 20.37 26.90 7.20
N LYS A 509 21.26 26.14 7.86
CA LYS A 509 21.66 24.77 7.43
C LYS A 509 20.45 23.84 7.28
N THR A 510 19.61 23.80 8.31
CA THR A 510 18.36 23.02 8.33
C THR A 510 17.41 23.47 7.20
N THR A 511 17.36 24.77 6.90
CA THR A 511 16.51 25.33 5.83
C THR A 511 17.03 24.96 4.43
N LEU A 512 18.35 24.92 4.22
CA LEU A 512 18.98 24.50 2.96
C LEU A 512 18.63 23.05 2.61
N VAL A 513 18.74 22.13 3.58
CA VAL A 513 18.41 20.72 3.33
C VAL A 513 16.92 20.55 3.05
N LYS A 514 16.05 21.28 3.76
CA LYS A 514 14.61 21.30 3.48
C LYS A 514 14.30 21.78 2.05
N ALA A 515 15.02 22.78 1.55
CA ALA A 515 14.83 23.27 0.18
C ALA A 515 15.31 22.25 -0.87
N VAL A 516 16.43 21.57 -0.62
CA VAL A 516 16.89 20.47 -1.48
C VAL A 516 15.87 19.34 -1.53
N ALA A 517 15.34 18.93 -0.38
CA ALA A 517 14.35 17.86 -0.30
C ALA A 517 13.07 18.19 -1.06
N THR A 518 12.60 19.45 -0.93
CA THR A 518 11.45 19.97 -1.67
C THR A 518 11.70 19.96 -3.18
N SER A 519 12.90 20.39 -3.62
CA SER A 519 13.31 20.43 -5.03
C SER A 519 13.46 19.05 -5.66
N CYS A 520 13.80 18.03 -4.87
CA CYS A 520 13.93 16.65 -5.33
C CYS A 520 12.62 15.86 -5.21
N HIS A 521 11.57 16.44 -4.62
CA HIS A 521 10.32 15.74 -4.27
C HIS A 521 10.56 14.43 -3.50
N CYS A 522 11.57 14.43 -2.62
CA CYS A 522 11.95 13.27 -1.83
C CYS A 522 11.28 13.28 -0.46
N SER A 523 11.12 12.09 0.12
CA SER A 523 10.70 11.94 1.50
C SER A 523 11.79 12.50 2.43
N PHE A 524 11.49 13.53 3.22
CA PHE A 524 12.45 14.10 4.17
C PHE A 524 12.23 13.51 5.57
N LEU A 525 13.27 12.94 6.16
CA LEU A 525 13.28 12.38 7.50
C LEU A 525 14.28 13.15 8.37
N SER A 526 13.81 14.10 9.19
CA SER A 526 14.67 14.75 10.19
C SER A 526 14.72 13.95 11.48
N VAL A 527 15.90 13.86 12.07
CA VAL A 527 16.11 13.41 13.45
C VAL A 527 16.98 14.45 14.13
N SER A 528 16.50 15.03 15.23
CA SER A 528 17.31 15.86 16.11
C SER A 528 17.95 15.00 17.21
N GLY A 529 19.09 15.42 17.74
CA GLY A 529 19.70 14.77 18.91
C GLY A 529 18.75 14.66 20.10
N ALA A 530 17.88 15.63 20.31
CA ALA A 530 16.88 15.60 21.36
C ALA A 530 15.90 14.41 21.25
N ASP A 531 15.55 14.01 20.02
CA ASP A 531 14.60 12.91 19.77
C ASP A 531 15.19 11.53 20.07
N LEU A 532 16.53 11.42 20.02
CA LEU A 532 17.25 10.16 20.27
C LEU A 532 17.57 9.95 21.75
N PHE A 533 17.50 10.98 22.58
CA PHE A 533 17.76 10.86 24.02
C PHE A 533 16.52 10.33 24.76
N SER A 534 16.49 9.02 25.00
CA SER A 534 15.54 8.38 25.91
C SER A 534 16.24 7.92 27.21
N PRO A 535 15.59 8.02 28.39
CA PRO A 535 16.15 7.52 29.64
C PRO A 535 16.27 5.98 29.69
N TYR A 536 15.58 5.27 28.79
CA TYR A 536 15.60 3.81 28.71
C TYR A 536 16.77 3.30 27.88
N VAL A 537 17.45 2.28 28.41
CA VAL A 537 18.63 1.67 27.78
C VAL A 537 18.23 0.93 26.50
N GLY A 538 18.84 1.29 25.38
CA GLY A 538 18.68 0.62 24.09
C GLY A 538 17.48 1.09 23.26
N ASP A 539 16.68 2.04 23.74
CA ASP A 539 15.58 2.60 22.95
C ASP A 539 16.09 3.61 21.91
N SER A 540 17.13 4.39 22.24
CA SER A 540 17.82 5.28 21.30
C SER A 540 18.38 4.54 20.07
N GLU A 541 18.99 3.37 20.27
CA GLU A 541 19.52 2.51 19.20
C GLU A 541 18.39 1.96 18.30
N LYS A 542 17.28 1.52 18.91
CA LYS A 542 16.12 1.02 18.18
C LYS A 542 15.47 2.12 17.35
N ILE A 543 15.31 3.32 17.90
CA ILE A 543 14.74 4.48 17.20
C ILE A 543 15.60 4.79 15.98
N LEU A 544 16.92 4.85 16.13
CA LEU A 544 17.83 5.12 15.02
C LEU A 544 17.69 4.05 13.91
N SER A 545 17.75 2.76 14.25
CA SER A 545 17.59 1.69 13.26
C SER A 545 16.21 1.69 12.60
N GLN A 546 15.15 2.08 13.34
CA GLN A 546 13.81 2.24 12.80
C GLN A 546 13.74 3.39 11.79
N VAL A 547 14.40 4.53 12.05
CA VAL A 547 14.46 5.66 11.10
C VAL A 547 15.15 5.23 9.80
N PHE A 548 16.30 4.55 9.89
CA PHE A 548 17.01 4.05 8.70
C PHE A 548 16.20 3.03 7.92
N ARG A 549 15.48 2.13 8.61
CA ARG A 549 14.55 1.20 7.94
C ARG A 549 13.43 1.94 7.22
N GLN A 550 12.86 2.95 7.86
CA GLN A 550 11.80 3.73 7.25
C GLN A 550 12.30 4.51 6.04
N ALA A 551 13.52 5.04 6.08
CA ALA A 551 14.16 5.67 4.93
C ALA A 551 14.31 4.70 3.75
N ARG A 552 14.71 3.45 4.03
CA ARG A 552 14.77 2.36 3.02
C ARG A 552 13.41 2.00 2.45
N ALA A 553 12.35 2.09 3.25
CA ALA A 553 10.99 1.86 2.76
C ALA A 553 10.45 3.04 1.93
N ASN A 554 10.89 4.26 2.23
CA ASN A 554 10.37 5.52 1.66
C ASN A 554 11.21 6.08 0.50
N THR A 555 12.02 5.23 -0.14
CA THR A 555 12.97 5.64 -1.18
C THR A 555 12.24 6.13 -2.45
N PRO A 556 12.64 7.29 -3.03
CA PRO A 556 13.78 8.15 -2.69
C PRO A 556 13.56 9.01 -1.42
N ALA A 557 14.52 8.97 -0.49
CA ALA A 557 14.44 9.66 0.79
C ALA A 557 15.77 10.35 1.17
N ILE A 558 15.67 11.44 1.93
CA ILE A 558 16.80 12.14 2.55
C ILE A 558 16.65 12.03 4.05
N ILE A 559 17.64 11.45 4.72
CA ILE A 559 17.75 11.46 6.19
C ILE A 559 18.56 12.69 6.58
N PHE A 560 17.97 13.57 7.37
CA PHE A 560 18.63 14.75 7.92
C PHE A 560 18.91 14.55 9.40
N LEU A 561 20.18 14.46 9.77
CA LEU A 561 20.64 14.38 11.16
C LEU A 561 21.07 15.78 11.60
N ASP A 562 20.21 16.47 12.35
CA ASP A 562 20.52 17.81 12.86
C ASP A 562 21.27 17.73 14.19
N GLU A 563 22.19 18.66 14.40
CA GLU A 563 23.02 18.74 15.61
C GLU A 563 23.69 17.41 15.97
N ILE A 564 24.32 16.76 14.99
CA ILE A 564 24.93 15.43 15.17
C ILE A 564 26.00 15.42 16.28
N ASP A 565 26.62 16.56 16.56
CA ASP A 565 27.56 16.78 17.67
C ASP A 565 26.93 16.66 19.06
N SER A 566 25.62 16.87 19.20
CA SER A 566 24.90 16.64 20.47
C SER A 566 24.77 15.15 20.81
N ILE A 567 24.70 14.30 19.78
CA ILE A 567 24.59 12.83 19.92
C ILE A 567 25.98 12.22 20.05
N LEU A 568 26.94 12.75 19.30
CA LEU A 568 28.27 12.18 19.06
C LEU A 568 29.35 13.11 19.64
N GLY A 569 29.49 13.12 20.96
CA GLY A 569 30.66 13.73 21.60
C GLY A 569 31.93 12.92 21.31
N SER A 570 33.03 13.60 20.98
CA SER A 570 34.33 12.96 20.72
C SER A 570 34.72 11.98 21.83
N ARG A 571 35.12 10.76 21.43
CA ARG A 571 35.60 9.68 22.33
C ARG A 571 36.71 10.14 23.25
N ALA A 572 37.47 11.17 22.85
CA ALA A 572 38.56 11.73 23.64
C ALA A 572 38.10 12.51 24.89
N HIS A 573 36.86 13.01 24.91
CA HIS A 573 36.36 13.88 25.98
C HIS A 573 35.65 13.13 27.12
N CYS A 574 35.22 11.88 26.90
CA CYS A 574 34.53 11.06 27.90
C CYS A 574 35.44 9.95 28.46
N ARG A 575 36.23 10.28 29.49
CA ARG A 575 37.05 9.27 30.23
C ARG A 575 36.25 8.43 31.24
N THR A 576 34.95 8.68 31.42
CA THR A 576 34.14 8.02 32.45
C THR A 576 32.78 7.57 31.90
N GLY A 577 32.67 6.27 31.61
CA GLY A 577 31.41 5.56 31.32
C GLY A 577 31.26 5.16 29.85
N HIS A 578 31.03 3.86 29.60
CA HIS A 578 30.52 3.36 28.32
C HIS A 578 29.12 3.94 28.08
N GLY A 579 29.08 5.12 27.46
CA GLY A 579 27.86 5.89 27.26
C GLY A 579 26.92 5.25 26.25
N VAL A 580 25.64 5.59 26.40
CA VAL A 580 24.59 5.33 25.39
C VAL A 580 25.01 5.90 24.02
N SER A 581 25.74 7.02 24.01
CA SER A 581 26.27 7.67 22.80
C SER A 581 27.23 6.80 21.98
N GLU A 582 28.12 6.03 22.62
CA GLU A 582 29.06 5.15 21.90
C GLU A 582 28.34 4.02 21.15
N ARG A 583 27.27 3.49 21.76
CA ARG A 583 26.46 2.44 21.14
C ARG A 583 25.63 2.99 19.98
N VAL A 584 25.00 4.15 20.17
CA VAL A 584 24.28 4.87 19.10
C VAL A 584 25.22 5.18 17.93
N LEU A 585 26.45 5.63 18.20
CA LEU A 585 27.47 5.83 17.16
C LEU A 585 27.79 4.54 16.42
N SER A 586 27.99 3.44 17.14
CA SER A 586 28.30 2.14 16.53
C SER A 586 27.17 1.66 15.62
N VAL A 587 25.91 1.86 16.03
CA VAL A 587 24.73 1.59 15.20
C VAL A 587 24.70 2.51 13.99
N LEU A 588 24.94 3.82 14.16
CA LEU A 588 24.97 4.78 13.07
C LEU A 588 26.03 4.41 12.02
N LEU A 589 27.25 4.08 12.44
CA LEU A 589 28.34 3.67 11.54
C LEU A 589 27.98 2.38 10.79
N ASN A 590 27.38 1.40 11.48
CA ASN A 590 26.92 0.17 10.82
C ASN A 590 25.80 0.44 9.79
N GLU A 591 24.89 1.36 10.08
CA GLU A 591 23.81 1.72 9.15
C GLU A 591 24.32 2.54 7.96
N LEU A 592 25.28 3.44 8.16
CA LEU A 592 25.96 4.21 7.10
C LEU A 592 26.79 3.31 6.17
N ASP A 593 27.58 2.40 6.74
CA ASP A 593 28.34 1.41 5.97
C ASP A 593 27.41 0.44 5.22
N GLY A 594 26.20 0.23 5.75
CA GLY A 594 25.13 -0.55 5.13
C GLY A 594 24.43 0.12 3.95
N ILE A 595 24.66 1.42 3.71
CA ILE A 595 24.11 2.14 2.54
C ILE A 595 24.79 1.64 1.27
N GLY A 596 23.98 1.19 0.30
CA GLY A 596 24.42 0.62 -0.98
C GLY A 596 24.60 -0.92 -0.99
N LEU A 597 24.37 -1.61 0.12
CA LEU A 597 24.34 -3.08 0.15
C LEU A 597 22.89 -3.58 0.11
N LYS A 598 22.50 -4.28 -0.97
CA LYS A 598 21.24 -5.04 -1.00
C LYS A 598 21.25 -6.04 0.17
N VAL A 599 20.35 -5.84 1.15
CA VAL A 599 20.12 -6.78 2.26
C VAL A 599 19.55 -8.12 1.76
N THR A 600 19.10 -8.18 0.50
CA THR A 600 18.41 -9.35 -0.08
C THR A 600 19.31 -10.56 -0.36
N GLU A 601 20.63 -10.52 -0.15
CA GLU A 601 21.49 -11.70 -0.41
C GLU A 601 22.56 -11.97 0.66
N ARG A 602 22.26 -11.72 1.93
CA ARG A 602 23.01 -12.42 2.99
C ARG A 602 22.42 -13.81 3.21
N ARG A 603 22.71 -14.75 2.29
CA ARG A 603 23.00 -16.19 2.52
C ARG A 603 22.62 -17.08 1.31
N GLY A 604 23.52 -17.13 0.35
CA GLY A 604 23.78 -18.26 -0.53
C GLY A 604 25.28 -18.26 -0.84
N GLY A 605 25.97 -19.36 -0.53
CA GLY A 605 27.43 -19.54 -0.53
C GLY A 605 28.31 -18.55 -1.32
N LYS A 606 29.07 -17.73 -0.59
CA LYS A 606 30.12 -16.84 -1.14
C LYS A 606 31.40 -17.59 -1.57
N LEU A 607 31.32 -18.89 -1.89
CA LEU A 607 32.50 -19.75 -2.05
C LEU A 607 32.45 -20.77 -3.20
N GLN A 608 31.52 -20.67 -4.17
CA GLN A 608 31.50 -21.66 -5.27
C GLN A 608 31.07 -21.16 -6.67
N LEU A 609 30.82 -19.86 -6.85
CA LEU A 609 30.38 -19.28 -8.13
C LEU A 609 31.46 -18.43 -8.84
N GLU A 610 32.73 -18.52 -8.44
CA GLU A 610 33.85 -17.87 -9.15
C GLU A 610 34.48 -18.75 -10.24
N ALA A 611 34.05 -20.02 -10.41
CA ALA A 611 34.70 -20.95 -11.34
C ALA A 611 33.90 -21.28 -12.62
N GLN A 612 32.70 -20.74 -12.81
CA GLN A 612 31.89 -21.00 -14.02
C GLN A 612 31.21 -19.72 -14.52
N CYS A 613 32.01 -18.79 -15.04
CA CYS A 613 31.54 -17.65 -15.82
C CYS A 613 32.38 -17.53 -17.08
N GLN A 614 32.17 -18.44 -18.02
CA GLN A 614 32.45 -18.17 -19.43
C GLN A 614 31.11 -18.14 -20.17
N GLU A 615 30.86 -16.99 -20.80
CA GLU A 615 29.86 -16.74 -21.84
C GLU A 615 28.37 -16.71 -21.43
N GLN A 616 27.98 -15.67 -20.68
CA GLN A 616 26.63 -15.09 -20.80
C GLN A 616 26.70 -13.56 -20.85
N SER A 617 25.86 -12.98 -21.70
CA SER A 617 25.96 -11.67 -22.34
C SER A 617 26.05 -10.45 -21.41
N ASP A 618 26.96 -9.53 -21.76
CA ASP A 618 27.18 -8.22 -21.12
C ASP A 618 25.94 -7.32 -20.98
N GLY A 619 24.81 -7.67 -21.61
CA GLY A 619 23.54 -6.96 -21.50
C GLY A 619 22.82 -7.18 -20.17
N GLU A 620 22.83 -8.40 -19.63
CA GLU A 620 22.12 -8.74 -18.38
C GLU A 620 22.88 -8.21 -17.15
N ARG A 621 24.22 -8.28 -17.17
CA ARG A 621 25.05 -7.65 -16.12
C ARG A 621 24.85 -6.14 -16.04
N LYS A 622 24.62 -5.46 -17.18
CA LYS A 622 24.32 -4.02 -17.20
C LYS A 622 22.95 -3.71 -16.59
N LEU A 623 21.93 -4.54 -16.87
CA LEU A 623 20.59 -4.37 -16.32
C LEU A 623 20.53 -4.64 -14.81
N GLU A 624 21.21 -5.67 -14.31
CA GLU A 624 21.29 -5.96 -12.87
C GLU A 624 22.05 -4.87 -12.09
N PHE A 625 23.09 -4.27 -12.71
CA PHE A 625 23.82 -3.12 -12.16
C PHE A 625 23.04 -1.79 -12.32
N GLN A 626 22.05 -1.74 -13.21
CA GLN A 626 21.16 -0.59 -13.43
C GLN A 626 20.03 -0.55 -12.38
N GLU A 627 19.59 -1.70 -11.87
CA GLU A 627 18.58 -1.79 -10.81
C GLU A 627 19.13 -1.52 -9.39
N THR A 628 20.44 -1.63 -9.16
CA THR A 628 21.05 -1.40 -7.84
C THR A 628 21.09 0.07 -7.46
N LEU A 629 21.18 0.99 -8.43
CA LEU A 629 21.39 2.41 -8.18
C LEU A 629 20.09 3.19 -7.93
N ASN A 630 18.93 2.64 -8.31
CA ASN A 630 17.65 3.34 -8.25
C ASN A 630 16.93 3.28 -6.88
N LYS A 631 17.61 2.82 -5.81
CA LYS A 631 16.98 2.60 -4.49
C LYS A 631 17.82 3.06 -3.31
N ASP A 632 18.55 4.15 -3.45
CA ASP A 632 19.34 4.69 -2.35
C ASP A 632 18.68 5.93 -1.73
N PHE A 633 18.59 5.93 -0.41
CA PHE A 633 18.36 7.11 0.40
C PHE A 633 19.71 7.74 0.73
N MET A 634 19.75 9.05 0.92
CA MET A 634 20.99 9.77 1.18
C MET A 634 20.97 10.37 2.59
N VAL A 635 22.11 10.36 3.27
CA VAL A 635 22.25 10.95 4.61
C VAL A 635 22.88 12.33 4.52
N VAL A 636 22.25 13.33 5.13
CA VAL A 636 22.78 14.67 5.30
C VAL A 636 22.87 14.93 6.80
N ALA A 637 24.07 15.15 7.31
CA ALA A 637 24.30 15.55 8.68
C ALA A 637 24.60 17.04 8.75
N ALA A 638 24.14 17.73 9.81
CA ALA A 638 24.52 19.10 10.11
C ALA A 638 25.17 19.18 11.48
N THR A 639 26.28 19.92 11.57
CA THR A 639 26.96 20.22 12.84
C THR A 639 27.34 21.67 12.93
N ASN A 640 27.28 22.24 14.14
CA ASN A 640 27.89 23.54 14.42
C ASN A 640 29.35 23.40 14.87
N ARG A 641 29.77 22.21 15.30
CA ARG A 641 31.10 21.99 15.90
C ARG A 641 31.78 20.79 15.26
N PRO A 642 32.43 20.96 14.10
CA PRO A 642 33.08 19.86 13.41
C PRO A 642 34.27 19.28 14.21
N ASP A 643 34.89 20.05 15.11
CA ASP A 643 35.92 19.62 16.05
C ASP A 643 35.48 18.52 17.02
N MET A 644 34.18 18.47 17.33
CA MET A 644 33.63 17.53 18.31
C MET A 644 33.28 16.17 17.69
N LEU A 645 33.30 16.06 16.37
CA LEU A 645 32.93 14.84 15.65
C LEU A 645 34.02 13.77 15.75
N ASP A 646 33.59 12.51 15.67
CA ASP A 646 34.50 11.38 15.57
C ASP A 646 35.03 11.26 14.13
N ASP A 647 36.35 11.21 13.97
CA ASP A 647 37.05 10.97 12.70
C ASP A 647 36.52 9.72 11.97
N ALA A 648 35.96 8.76 12.70
CA ALA A 648 35.30 7.60 12.12
C ALA A 648 34.18 7.98 11.13
N LEU A 649 33.43 9.06 11.37
CA LEU A 649 32.33 9.49 10.49
C LEU A 649 32.84 10.11 9.18
N LEU A 650 34.02 10.74 9.24
CA LEU A 650 34.65 11.48 8.14
C LEU A 650 35.40 10.56 7.16
N ARG A 651 35.55 9.28 7.49
CA ARG A 651 36.22 8.30 6.61
C ARG A 651 35.45 8.12 5.29
N PRO A 652 36.18 7.92 4.18
CA PRO A 652 35.57 7.65 2.89
C PRO A 652 34.69 6.39 2.94
N GLY A 653 33.51 6.47 2.35
CA GLY A 653 32.44 5.48 2.41
C GLY A 653 31.31 5.81 3.41
N ARG A 654 31.38 6.96 4.11
CA ARG A 654 30.42 7.42 5.13
C ARG A 654 29.95 8.83 4.80
N LEU A 655 30.48 9.86 5.49
CA LEU A 655 30.23 11.27 5.18
C LEU A 655 31.30 11.76 4.18
N ASP A 656 31.17 11.31 2.94
CA ASP A 656 32.17 11.49 1.88
C ASP A 656 32.40 12.96 1.50
N LYS A 657 31.37 13.80 1.61
CA LYS A 657 31.44 15.21 1.22
C LYS A 657 31.14 16.12 2.38
N MET A 658 32.06 17.02 2.68
CA MET A 658 31.82 18.11 3.63
C MET A 658 31.57 19.42 2.88
N ILE A 659 30.55 20.16 3.30
CA ILE A 659 30.18 21.44 2.73
C ILE A 659 30.16 22.48 3.85
N TYR A 660 31.09 23.42 3.77
CA TYR A 660 31.13 24.59 4.63
C TYR A 660 30.04 25.58 4.22
N ILE A 661 29.29 26.08 5.21
CA ILE A 661 28.28 27.12 5.05
C ILE A 661 28.87 28.41 5.64
N PRO A 662 29.34 29.35 4.81
CA PRO A 662 29.87 30.62 5.28
C PRO A 662 28.77 31.52 5.83
N PRO A 663 29.12 32.52 6.66
CA PRO A 663 28.19 33.58 7.04
C PRO A 663 27.73 34.38 5.81
N PRO A 664 26.56 35.06 5.87
CA PRO A 664 26.03 35.79 4.73
C PRO A 664 26.82 37.07 4.41
N ASP A 665 27.25 37.22 3.16
CA ASP A 665 27.84 38.45 2.62
C ASP A 665 26.83 39.60 2.59
N LEU A 666 27.27 40.84 2.35
CA LEU A 666 26.38 42.01 2.19
C LEU A 666 25.24 41.76 1.19
N LYS A 667 25.56 41.19 0.01
CA LYS A 667 24.54 40.79 -0.99
C LYS A 667 23.59 39.71 -0.44
N GLY A 668 24.14 38.75 0.31
CA GLY A 668 23.39 37.72 1.02
C GLY A 668 22.41 38.33 2.03
N ARG A 669 22.88 39.19 2.93
CA ARG A 669 22.05 39.86 3.95
C ARG A 669 20.94 40.70 3.34
N LEU A 670 21.24 41.45 2.27
CA LEU A 670 20.23 42.20 1.51
C LEU A 670 19.15 41.26 0.96
N SER A 671 19.55 40.13 0.36
CA SER A 671 18.60 39.15 -0.16
C SER A 671 17.77 38.48 0.95
N ILE A 672 18.37 38.18 2.11
CA ILE A 672 17.68 37.63 3.28
C ILE A 672 16.67 38.64 3.81
N LEU A 673 17.06 39.90 3.99
CA LEU A 673 16.18 40.99 4.41
C LEU A 673 14.97 41.11 3.48
N LYS A 674 15.20 41.14 2.15
CA LYS A 674 14.11 41.17 1.16
C LYS A 674 13.14 40.01 1.32
N ILE A 675 13.62 38.81 1.65
CA ILE A 675 12.77 37.63 1.82
C ILE A 675 11.98 37.72 3.13
N CYS A 676 12.63 38.09 4.23
CA CYS A 676 12.00 38.24 5.54
C CYS A 676 10.92 39.32 5.52
N THR A 677 11.16 40.43 4.82
CA THR A 677 10.21 41.55 4.74
C THR A 677 9.08 41.36 3.73
N LYS A 678 9.09 40.32 2.87
CA LYS A 678 7.96 40.06 1.95
C LYS A 678 6.61 39.91 2.66
N LYS A 679 6.61 39.45 3.92
CA LYS A 679 5.40 39.27 4.73
C LYS A 679 5.08 40.47 5.63
N ILE A 680 5.99 41.44 5.71
CA ILE A 680 5.88 42.58 6.62
C ILE A 680 5.58 43.83 5.77
N PRO A 681 4.51 44.58 6.07
CA PRO A 681 4.26 45.83 5.37
C PRO A 681 5.36 46.84 5.73
N LEU A 682 6.11 47.28 4.72
CA LEU A 682 7.16 48.29 4.86
C LEU A 682 6.66 49.66 4.41
N ASP A 683 7.11 50.70 5.10
CA ASP A 683 6.90 52.08 4.68
C ASP A 683 7.87 52.46 3.54
N THR A 684 7.53 53.48 2.75
CA THR A 684 8.35 53.97 1.63
C THR A 684 9.71 54.51 2.07
N ASP A 685 9.85 54.85 3.35
CA ASP A 685 11.06 55.38 3.96
C ASP A 685 12.12 54.30 4.27
N VAL A 686 11.80 53.01 4.12
CA VAL A 686 12.69 51.90 4.50
C VAL A 686 13.66 51.54 3.39
N SER A 687 14.96 51.73 3.66
CA SER A 687 16.05 51.28 2.79
C SER A 687 16.69 50.01 3.33
N LEU A 688 16.42 48.88 2.65
CA LEU A 688 17.00 47.57 3.01
C LEU A 688 18.51 47.49 2.75
N GLN A 689 19.04 48.34 1.87
CA GLN A 689 20.48 48.40 1.59
C GLN A 689 21.25 48.97 2.78
N ASP A 690 20.71 50.03 3.40
CA ASP A 690 21.35 50.68 4.54
C ASP A 690 21.30 49.77 5.77
N VAL A 691 20.17 49.07 5.98
CA VAL A 691 20.05 48.06 7.04
C VAL A 691 21.08 46.93 6.81
N ALA A 692 21.23 46.44 5.57
CA ALA A 692 22.20 45.38 5.26
C ALA A 692 23.66 45.80 5.51
N ALA A 693 23.98 47.09 5.33
CA ALA A 693 25.31 47.64 5.61
C ALA A 693 25.58 47.75 7.12
N LEU A 694 24.56 48.03 7.94
CA LEU A 694 24.68 48.13 9.39
C LEU A 694 24.70 46.77 10.11
N THR A 695 24.18 45.71 9.48
CA THR A 695 24.10 44.36 10.05
C THR A 695 25.36 43.53 9.78
N ASP A 696 26.55 44.06 10.08
CA ASP A 696 27.79 43.28 9.98
C ASP A 696 27.85 42.18 11.06
N LEU A 697 28.31 40.98 10.69
CA LEU A 697 28.36 39.78 11.53
C LEU A 697 27.00 39.22 12.00
N PHE A 698 25.89 39.68 11.40
CA PHE A 698 24.58 39.08 11.67
C PHE A 698 24.43 37.76 10.90
N SER A 699 23.98 36.72 11.60
CA SER A 699 23.55 35.46 10.99
C SER A 699 22.18 35.61 10.33
N GLY A 700 21.77 34.62 9.51
CA GLY A 700 20.43 34.62 8.91
C GLY A 700 19.31 34.63 9.96
N ALA A 701 19.50 33.92 11.07
CA ALA A 701 18.57 33.93 12.21
C ALA A 701 18.53 35.29 12.92
N ASP A 702 19.67 35.97 13.07
CA ASP A 702 19.72 37.31 13.68
C ASP A 702 18.96 38.32 12.83
N ILE A 703 19.09 38.25 11.49
CA ILE A 703 18.36 39.12 10.56
C ILE A 703 16.86 38.85 10.63
N GLU A 704 16.44 37.59 10.72
CA GLU A 704 15.03 37.23 10.89
C GLU A 704 14.48 37.78 12.21
N ASN A 705 15.24 37.67 13.30
CA ASN A 705 14.89 38.23 14.60
C ASN A 705 14.85 39.77 14.57
N LEU A 706 15.78 40.42 13.87
CA LEU A 706 15.79 41.87 13.66
C LEU A 706 14.48 42.33 12.99
N CYS A 707 14.04 41.65 11.94
CA CYS A 707 12.78 41.97 11.27
C CYS A 707 11.55 41.78 12.19
N LYS A 708 11.55 40.72 13.00
CA LYS A 708 10.47 40.45 13.98
C LYS A 708 10.41 41.52 15.06
N GLU A 709 11.56 41.86 15.64
CA GLU A 709 11.68 42.91 16.67
C GLU A 709 11.28 44.28 16.12
N ALA A 710 11.70 44.62 14.89
CA ALA A 710 11.26 45.86 14.24
C ALA A 710 9.73 45.91 14.05
N ALA A 711 9.10 44.79 13.71
CA ALA A 711 7.65 44.70 13.60
C ALA A 711 6.94 44.79 14.96
N LEU A 712 7.49 44.17 16.01
CA LEU A 712 6.97 44.27 17.38
C LEU A 712 7.07 45.69 17.92
N LEU A 713 8.19 46.39 17.67
CA LEU A 713 8.36 47.79 18.06
C LEU A 713 7.37 48.70 17.34
N ALA A 714 7.09 48.44 16.06
CA ALA A 714 6.07 49.19 15.31
C ALA A 714 4.67 49.02 15.93
N LEU A 715 4.32 47.81 16.39
CA LEU A 715 3.07 47.51 17.09
C LEU A 715 3.01 48.12 18.49
N GLN A 716 4.14 48.23 19.19
CA GLN A 716 4.20 48.85 20.51
C GLN A 716 4.04 50.37 20.43
N GLU A 717 4.62 51.03 19.43
CA GLU A 717 4.61 52.49 19.30
C GLU A 717 3.31 53.03 18.70
N ASN A 718 2.73 52.34 17.72
CA ASN A 718 1.52 52.79 17.03
C ASN A 718 0.24 52.04 17.48
N GLY A 719 0.35 51.15 18.47
CA GLY A 719 -0.73 50.26 18.88
C GLY A 719 -0.96 49.09 17.92
N LEU A 720 -1.94 48.22 18.25
CA LEU A 720 -2.27 47.03 17.45
C LEU A 720 -2.82 47.34 16.03
N GLU A 721 -3.02 48.62 15.70
CA GLU A 721 -3.45 49.10 14.37
C GLU A 721 -2.27 49.56 13.49
N ALA A 722 -1.03 49.29 13.88
CA ALA A 722 0.15 49.66 13.09
C ALA A 722 0.07 49.10 11.66
N THR A 723 0.15 49.99 10.67
CA THR A 723 -0.04 49.67 9.25
C THR A 723 1.26 49.35 8.52
N ALA A 724 2.40 49.91 8.95
CA ALA A 724 3.70 49.70 8.30
C ALA A 724 4.88 49.87 9.26
N VAL A 725 5.99 49.20 8.96
CA VAL A 725 7.27 49.33 9.68
C VAL A 725 8.11 50.43 9.04
N LYS A 726 8.52 51.42 9.84
CA LYS A 726 9.44 52.52 9.48
C LYS A 726 10.91 52.18 9.75
N GLN A 727 11.81 52.93 9.12
CA GLN A 727 13.26 52.81 9.28
C GLN A 727 13.70 53.00 10.74
N GLU A 728 13.04 53.88 11.49
CA GLU A 728 13.33 54.13 12.90
C GLU A 728 13.21 52.87 13.77
N HIS A 729 12.25 51.99 13.47
CA HIS A 729 12.08 50.75 14.24
C HIS A 729 13.23 49.77 13.97
N PHE A 730 13.80 49.75 12.76
CA PHE A 730 15.01 48.97 12.47
C PHE A 730 16.22 49.51 13.24
N VAL A 731 16.39 50.83 13.32
CA VAL A 731 17.48 51.44 14.10
C VAL A 731 17.33 51.17 15.60
N LYS A 732 16.09 51.20 16.12
CA LYS A 732 15.80 50.81 17.52
C LYS A 732 16.07 49.32 17.74
N SER A 733 15.65 48.46 16.81
CA SER A 733 15.87 47.02 16.87
C SER A 733 17.36 46.64 16.86
N LEU A 734 18.19 47.34 16.07
CA LEU A 734 19.65 47.14 16.04
C LEU A 734 20.34 47.41 17.40
N LYS A 735 19.73 48.20 18.29
CA LYS A 735 20.24 48.40 19.65
C LYS A 735 19.94 47.22 20.56
N THR A 736 18.86 46.50 20.28
CA THR A 736 18.37 45.36 21.07
C THR A 736 19.00 44.05 20.60
N VAL A 737 19.04 43.81 19.30
CA VAL A 737 19.57 42.58 18.70
C VAL A 737 21.08 42.70 18.51
N LYS A 738 21.84 41.82 19.18
CA LYS A 738 23.29 41.74 19.05
C LYS A 738 23.68 40.69 18.01
N PRO A 739 24.81 40.86 17.29
CA PRO A 739 25.31 39.86 16.35
C PRO A 739 25.70 38.58 17.10
N SER A 740 25.32 37.42 16.56
CA SER A 740 25.66 36.12 17.15
C SER A 740 27.03 35.60 16.71
N LEU A 741 27.62 36.17 15.65
CA LEU A 741 28.89 35.68 15.08
C LEU A 741 30.09 36.45 15.64
N ASN A 742 31.11 35.73 16.10
CA ASN A 742 32.40 36.29 16.46
C ASN A 742 33.44 36.08 15.36
N ILE A 743 34.35 37.04 15.21
CA ILE A 743 35.48 36.95 14.25
C ILE A 743 36.38 35.75 14.55
N LYS A 744 36.59 35.42 15.83
CA LYS A 744 37.41 34.26 16.26
C LYS A 744 36.83 32.93 15.78
N ASP A 745 35.50 32.81 15.77
CA ASP A 745 34.82 31.59 15.35
C ASP A 745 34.92 31.42 13.82
N LEU A 746 34.91 32.53 13.07
CA LEU A 746 35.12 32.51 11.62
C LEU A 746 36.53 32.07 11.24
N GLU A 747 37.55 32.61 11.91
CA GLU A 747 38.94 32.16 11.71
C GLU A 747 39.11 30.66 12.00
N PHE A 748 38.36 30.12 12.97
CA PHE A 748 38.37 28.70 13.27
C PHE A 748 37.82 27.88 12.10
N TYR A 749 36.67 28.25 11.53
CA TYR A 749 36.12 27.53 10.36
C TYR A 749 36.97 27.68 9.11
N GLU A 750 37.61 28.83 8.89
CA GLU A 750 38.54 29.03 7.78
C GLU A 750 39.80 28.16 7.92
N LYS A 751 40.36 28.06 9.13
CA LYS A 751 41.48 27.15 9.40
C LYS A 751 41.09 25.70 9.19
N PHE A 752 39.90 25.31 9.66
CA PHE A 752 39.38 23.95 9.50
C PHE A 752 39.15 23.60 8.02
N SER A 753 38.55 24.50 7.24
CA SER A 753 38.31 24.26 5.81
C SER A 753 39.60 24.19 4.99
N ASN A 754 40.61 25.00 5.34
CA ASN A 754 41.92 25.00 4.68
C ASN A 754 42.77 23.77 5.04
N GLN A 755 42.65 23.22 6.25
CA GLN A 755 43.33 21.98 6.63
C GLN A 755 42.81 20.79 5.82
N GLU A 756 41.49 20.72 5.59
CA GLU A 756 40.86 19.66 4.79
C GLU A 756 41.14 19.79 3.28
N LEU A 757 41.29 20.99 2.74
CA LEU A 757 41.70 21.18 1.34
C LEU A 757 43.15 20.73 1.07
N ALA A 758 43.97 20.61 2.12
CA ALA A 758 45.38 20.22 2.05
C ALA A 758 45.61 18.71 2.29
N SER A 759 44.60 17.99 2.82
CA SER A 759 44.57 16.53 3.01
C SER A 759 43.83 15.83 1.89
#